data_AF-A0A1V6CD33-F1
#
_entry.id   AF-A0A1V6CD33-F1
#
_cell.length_a   1.000
_cell.length_b   1.000
_cell.length_c   1.000
_cell.angle_alpha   90.00
_cell.angle_beta   90.00
_cell.angle_gamma   90.00
#
_symmetry.space_group_name_H-M   'P 1'
#
loop_
_entity.id
_entity.type
_entity.pdbx_description
1 polymer ?
#
loop_
_entity_poly.entity_id
_entity_poly.type
_entity_poly.pdbx_seq_one_letter_code
_entity_poly.pdbx_strand_id
1 'polypeptide(L)'
;MIDYTKYKIKTENELRTLLKDASDFIIIWCKKCYKAFEKDEDLEYEKIQHLSDISERIKGYEAIDFLCTRYLTEKKLSSVINSGYKEIGVISCGLGIQIVAKLVEDKGIRVIALADTIPQSGNATSVIGYHGIALGSEKCAGCGQCYLEITGGLCPVVDCAKSLLNGPCGGAKNEKCEVNPEKACVWIEAFKRIKKQERNLDSSVQIRDNNKFTVEEKEKISIFSASKRIENFYGGVHPFENKKITENLRIEKFKQPQYIYVFISQHTGSPASVCIKESDRVKLGQKIGEASGLISSPIHSPVAGRVVSIEEKFHPSISKNCPAIIIENDFSDEKDSSVKGYSEWETFSEEELVEIVKDRGIVGLGGAMFPTHVKLRKGKNPIDTLVINGCECEPYLNADNRMMIEYPEEIVEGIKITRKILSVENVIIGIENNKAEAIEKIRRATEGYGWITLKELKTKYPQGAEKMLIKTVMGRQVPECGLPLDVGVVVLNTGTVFSIFQAIVKGIPLIKRVITVSGLFEKPGNFEVLVGTPLKDIIDYCGGEKVFDKENYQLRMGGPMMGIIQNEFDTAVIKGTTGYILLSKNPVEISEENICIKCGRCVDVCPMELYPLYYVYYGKNQIWDRCAEYKVKSCIECGCCDYICSSKISIVSLIKKAKKNAYYKT
;
A
#
# COMPACT_ATOMS: atom_id res chain seq x y z
N MET A 1 1.26 1.86 -16.74
CA MET A 1 -0.15 1.41 -16.75
C MET A 1 -0.22 -0.13 -16.78
N ILE A 2 -0.69 -0.83 -15.73
CA ILE A 2 -0.78 -2.32 -15.60
C ILE A 2 -2.17 -2.88 -15.96
N ASP A 3 -2.29 -3.71 -17.02
CA ASP A 3 -3.55 -4.29 -17.49
C ASP A 3 -4.01 -5.45 -16.59
N TYR A 4 -5.26 -5.37 -16.10
CA TYR A 4 -5.89 -6.34 -15.20
C TYR A 4 -7.06 -7.08 -15.86
N THR A 5 -7.18 -7.05 -17.19
CA THR A 5 -8.26 -7.72 -17.93
C THR A 5 -8.19 -9.25 -17.75
N LYS A 6 -9.23 -9.84 -17.13
CA LYS A 6 -9.28 -11.28 -16.79
C LYS A 6 -9.83 -12.14 -17.93
N TYR A 7 -10.06 -11.56 -19.09
CA TYR A 7 -10.61 -12.24 -20.26
C TYR A 7 -9.97 -11.75 -21.56
N LYS A 8 -10.17 -12.51 -22.64
CA LYS A 8 -9.83 -12.14 -24.00
C LYS A 8 -11.05 -12.36 -24.87
N ILE A 9 -11.40 -11.42 -25.74
CA ILE A 9 -12.48 -11.63 -26.71
C ILE A 9 -12.11 -12.80 -27.63
N LYS A 10 -13.11 -13.62 -27.97
CA LYS A 10 -12.93 -14.77 -28.85
C LYS A 10 -12.42 -14.34 -30.23
N THR A 11 -11.75 -15.25 -30.92
CA THR A 11 -11.27 -14.96 -32.28
C THR A 11 -12.45 -14.72 -33.23
N GLU A 12 -12.21 -14.03 -34.34
CA GLU A 12 -13.25 -13.75 -35.34
C GLU A 12 -13.94 -15.02 -35.84
N ASN A 13 -13.20 -16.08 -36.13
CA ASN A 13 -13.76 -17.36 -36.56
C ASN A 13 -14.66 -18.01 -35.50
N GLU A 14 -14.28 -17.91 -34.22
CA GLU A 14 -15.08 -18.40 -33.10
C GLU A 14 -16.35 -17.57 -32.92
N LEU A 15 -16.26 -16.24 -33.02
CA LEU A 15 -17.39 -15.34 -32.94
C LEU A 15 -18.39 -15.61 -34.08
N ARG A 16 -17.92 -15.75 -35.32
CA ARG A 16 -18.76 -16.09 -36.48
C ARG A 16 -19.48 -17.42 -36.28
N THR A 17 -18.81 -18.42 -35.71
CA THR A 17 -19.41 -19.72 -35.42
C THR A 17 -20.49 -19.61 -34.33
N LEU A 18 -20.21 -18.88 -33.25
CA LEU A 18 -21.14 -18.71 -32.12
C LEU A 18 -22.38 -17.90 -32.50
N LEU A 19 -22.21 -16.90 -33.35
CA LEU A 19 -23.24 -15.93 -33.73
C LEU A 19 -23.99 -16.29 -35.02
N LYS A 20 -23.61 -17.40 -35.68
CA LYS A 20 -24.24 -17.85 -36.92
C LYS A 20 -25.77 -17.90 -36.82
N ASP A 21 -26.26 -18.54 -35.76
CA ASP A 21 -27.68 -18.76 -35.48
C ASP A 21 -28.25 -17.76 -34.46
N ALA A 22 -27.53 -16.69 -34.15
CA ALA A 22 -28.02 -15.63 -33.27
C ALA A 22 -29.03 -14.75 -34.04
N SER A 23 -30.14 -14.45 -33.38
CA SER A 23 -31.16 -13.47 -33.76
C SER A 23 -30.71 -12.06 -33.34
N ASP A 24 -31.65 -11.13 -33.12
CA ASP A 24 -31.34 -9.81 -32.59
C ASP A 24 -30.92 -9.88 -31.12
N PHE A 25 -29.76 -9.31 -30.77
CA PHE A 25 -29.20 -9.36 -29.42
C PHE A 25 -28.60 -8.03 -28.97
N ILE A 26 -28.46 -7.89 -27.65
CA ILE A 26 -27.73 -6.77 -27.01
C ILE A 26 -26.38 -7.27 -26.52
N ILE A 27 -25.36 -6.42 -26.62
CA ILE A 27 -24.05 -6.68 -26.03
C ILE A 27 -23.93 -6.00 -24.67
N ILE A 28 -23.53 -6.77 -23.66
CA ILE A 28 -23.19 -6.26 -22.34
C ILE A 28 -21.72 -6.57 -22.07
N TRP A 29 -20.97 -5.61 -21.54
CA TRP A 29 -19.56 -5.81 -21.20
C TRP A 29 -19.20 -5.32 -19.81
N CYS A 30 -18.11 -5.88 -19.30
CA CYS A 30 -17.57 -5.53 -18.00
C CYS A 30 -16.73 -4.25 -18.12
N LYS A 31 -17.27 -3.12 -17.67
CA LYS A 31 -16.64 -1.79 -17.76
C LYS A 31 -15.42 -1.72 -16.83
N LYS A 32 -15.58 -1.56 -15.52
CA LYS A 32 -14.47 -1.28 -14.58
C LYS A 32 -13.53 -2.47 -14.27
N CYS A 33 -13.55 -3.54 -15.07
CA CYS A 33 -12.50 -4.57 -15.02
C CYS A 33 -11.20 -4.12 -15.71
N TYR A 34 -11.24 -3.04 -16.51
CA TYR A 34 -10.08 -2.32 -17.05
C TYR A 34 -9.56 -1.23 -16.10
N LYS A 35 -8.50 -0.57 -16.52
CA LYS A 35 -7.57 0.22 -15.73
C LYS A 35 -7.80 1.73 -15.85
N ALA A 36 -7.42 2.45 -14.79
CA ALA A 36 -7.46 3.90 -14.60
C ALA A 36 -8.87 4.45 -14.39
N PHE A 37 -9.09 5.11 -13.25
CA PHE A 37 -10.31 5.86 -12.94
C PHE A 37 -10.53 7.08 -13.85
N GLU A 38 -9.70 7.27 -14.89
CA GLU A 38 -9.50 8.56 -15.54
C GLU A 38 -10.04 8.64 -16.97
N LYS A 39 -10.42 7.53 -17.65
CA LYS A 39 -11.05 7.62 -18.97
C LYS A 39 -12.18 6.62 -19.19
N ASP A 40 -13.34 7.16 -19.56
CA ASP A 40 -14.61 6.45 -19.78
C ASP A 40 -14.79 5.91 -21.21
N GLU A 41 -13.75 5.95 -22.05
CA GLU A 41 -13.85 5.81 -23.52
C GLU A 41 -13.52 4.42 -24.10
N ASP A 42 -13.10 3.43 -23.30
CA ASP A 42 -12.73 2.10 -23.84
C ASP A 42 -13.97 1.24 -24.18
N LEU A 43 -14.38 1.26 -25.46
CA LEU A 43 -15.54 0.56 -26.00
C LEU A 43 -15.15 -0.84 -26.54
N GLU A 44 -15.01 -1.84 -25.67
CA GLU A 44 -14.60 -3.22 -26.04
C GLU A 44 -15.50 -3.91 -27.09
N TYR A 45 -16.72 -3.42 -27.32
CA TYR A 45 -17.64 -3.93 -28.33
C TYR A 45 -17.23 -3.57 -29.77
N GLU A 46 -16.36 -2.59 -29.99
CA GLU A 46 -15.93 -2.15 -31.33
C GLU A 46 -15.33 -3.30 -32.14
N LYS A 47 -14.59 -4.19 -31.49
CA LYS A 47 -14.01 -5.40 -32.11
C LYS A 47 -15.06 -6.34 -32.73
N ILE A 48 -16.29 -6.29 -32.23
CA ILE A 48 -17.42 -7.10 -32.73
C ILE A 48 -18.23 -6.30 -33.76
N GLN A 49 -18.31 -4.97 -33.64
CA GLN A 49 -18.95 -4.11 -34.64
C GLN A 49 -18.32 -4.20 -36.03
N HIS A 50 -17.01 -4.45 -36.12
CA HIS A 50 -16.32 -4.61 -37.39
C HIS A 50 -16.71 -5.88 -38.19
N LEU A 51 -17.49 -6.79 -37.60
CA LEU A 51 -18.04 -7.97 -38.28
C LEU A 51 -19.34 -7.56 -38.99
N SER A 52 -19.22 -7.07 -40.23
CA SER A 52 -20.31 -6.45 -41.00
C SER A 52 -21.58 -7.32 -41.10
N ASP A 53 -21.44 -8.63 -41.25
CA ASP A 53 -22.52 -9.62 -41.33
C ASP A 53 -23.28 -9.86 -40.01
N ILE A 54 -22.69 -9.47 -38.88
CA ILE A 54 -23.24 -9.65 -37.53
C ILE A 54 -23.73 -8.31 -36.96
N SER A 55 -23.10 -7.21 -37.38
CA SER A 55 -23.35 -5.85 -36.87
C SER A 55 -24.83 -5.44 -36.92
N GLU A 56 -25.55 -5.82 -37.97
CA GLU A 56 -26.98 -5.50 -38.16
C GLU A 56 -27.90 -6.15 -37.10
N ARG A 57 -27.45 -7.25 -36.47
CA ARG A 57 -28.20 -7.98 -35.43
C ARG A 57 -27.95 -7.43 -34.02
N ILE A 58 -26.95 -6.56 -33.85
CA ILE A 58 -26.66 -5.94 -32.56
C ILE A 58 -27.57 -4.72 -32.39
N LYS A 59 -28.52 -4.79 -31.45
CA LYS A 59 -29.53 -3.72 -31.27
C LYS A 59 -29.22 -2.76 -30.12
N GLY A 60 -28.14 -3.00 -29.38
CA GLY A 60 -27.73 -2.11 -28.30
C GLY A 60 -26.49 -2.59 -27.55
N TYR A 61 -25.96 -1.69 -26.74
CA TYR A 61 -24.77 -1.88 -25.91
C TYR A 61 -25.05 -1.37 -24.51
N GLU A 62 -24.72 -2.16 -23.48
CA GLU A 62 -24.80 -1.73 -22.09
C GLU A 62 -23.50 -2.02 -21.32
N ALA A 63 -22.91 -0.98 -20.74
CA ALA A 63 -21.68 -1.08 -19.96
C ALA A 63 -22.00 -1.30 -18.47
N ILE A 64 -21.50 -2.38 -17.86
CA ILE A 64 -21.70 -2.65 -16.43
C ILE A 64 -20.35 -2.69 -15.71
N ASP A 65 -20.17 -1.83 -14.70
CA ASP A 65 -18.92 -1.67 -13.93
C ASP A 65 -18.24 -2.99 -13.57
N PHE A 66 -19.00 -3.91 -12.95
CA PHE A 66 -18.50 -5.24 -12.64
C PHE A 66 -19.62 -6.24 -12.89
N LEU A 67 -19.61 -6.91 -14.05
CA LEU A 67 -20.61 -7.93 -14.39
C LEU A 67 -20.66 -9.09 -13.39
N CYS A 68 -19.53 -9.37 -12.73
CA CYS A 68 -19.50 -10.34 -11.66
C CYS A 68 -20.22 -9.88 -10.37
N THR A 69 -20.64 -8.63 -10.23
CA THR A 69 -21.34 -8.15 -9.02
C THR A 69 -22.85 -8.26 -9.20
N ARG A 70 -23.46 -9.31 -8.63
CA ARG A 70 -24.90 -9.61 -8.80
C ARG A 70 -25.81 -8.39 -8.66
N TYR A 71 -25.70 -7.63 -7.56
CA TYR A 71 -26.55 -6.47 -7.30
C TYR A 71 -26.45 -5.37 -8.38
N LEU A 72 -25.23 -5.04 -8.81
CA LEU A 72 -25.01 -4.03 -9.85
C LEU A 72 -25.51 -4.52 -11.21
N THR A 73 -25.21 -5.79 -11.52
CA THR A 73 -25.65 -6.42 -12.75
C THR A 73 -27.17 -6.48 -12.80
N GLU A 74 -27.85 -6.93 -11.74
CA GLU A 74 -29.31 -7.03 -11.67
C GLU A 74 -30.00 -5.68 -11.90
N LYS A 75 -29.52 -4.61 -11.24
CA LYS A 75 -30.08 -3.26 -11.41
C LYS A 75 -30.01 -2.77 -12.85
N LYS A 76 -28.89 -3.00 -13.54
CA LYS A 76 -28.70 -2.58 -14.94
C LYS A 76 -29.31 -3.55 -15.95
N LEU A 77 -29.30 -4.84 -15.66
CA LEU A 77 -29.84 -5.88 -16.53
C LEU A 77 -31.38 -5.83 -16.57
N SER A 78 -32.02 -5.25 -15.54
CA SER A 78 -33.47 -5.02 -15.50
C SER A 78 -34.00 -4.30 -16.76
N SER A 79 -33.31 -3.26 -17.24
CA SER A 79 -33.72 -2.54 -18.45
C SER A 79 -33.55 -3.39 -19.72
N VAL A 80 -32.47 -4.18 -19.78
CA VAL A 80 -32.17 -5.08 -20.90
C VAL A 80 -33.15 -6.27 -20.95
N ILE A 81 -33.57 -6.80 -19.80
CA ILE A 81 -34.59 -7.85 -19.73
C ILE A 81 -35.95 -7.32 -20.21
N ASN A 82 -36.28 -6.07 -19.86
CA ASN A 82 -37.54 -5.45 -20.24
C ASN A 82 -37.63 -5.06 -21.72
N SER A 83 -36.53 -5.04 -22.46
CA SER A 83 -36.54 -4.69 -23.89
C SER A 83 -36.96 -5.85 -24.81
N GLY A 84 -37.18 -7.05 -24.27
CA GLY A 84 -37.80 -8.17 -25.00
C GLY A 84 -36.86 -9.03 -25.84
N TYR A 85 -35.54 -8.81 -25.81
CA TYR A 85 -34.58 -9.66 -26.51
C TYR A 85 -34.45 -11.04 -25.86
N LYS A 86 -34.42 -12.08 -26.70
CA LYS A 86 -34.21 -13.47 -26.24
C LYS A 86 -32.73 -13.85 -26.13
N GLU A 87 -31.81 -12.98 -26.55
CA GLU A 87 -30.37 -13.27 -26.58
C GLU A 87 -29.54 -12.07 -26.09
N ILE A 88 -28.50 -12.36 -25.30
CA ILE A 88 -27.58 -11.36 -24.76
C ILE A 88 -26.15 -11.83 -24.99
N GLY A 89 -25.36 -11.04 -25.72
CA GLY A 89 -23.92 -11.20 -25.86
C GLY A 89 -23.18 -10.64 -24.65
N VAL A 90 -22.28 -11.42 -24.04
CA VAL A 90 -21.56 -11.01 -22.83
C VAL A 90 -20.05 -11.03 -23.05
N ILE A 91 -19.42 -9.87 -22.91
CA ILE A 91 -17.96 -9.68 -22.92
C ILE A 91 -17.48 -9.53 -21.47
N SER A 92 -17.06 -10.64 -20.86
CA SER A 92 -16.58 -10.68 -19.48
C SER A 92 -15.77 -11.94 -19.19
N CYS A 93 -15.13 -12.00 -18.01
CA CYS A 93 -14.70 -13.27 -17.43
C CYS A 93 -15.89 -14.18 -17.12
N GLY A 94 -15.59 -15.47 -16.93
CA GLY A 94 -16.57 -16.53 -16.76
C GLY A 94 -17.47 -16.35 -15.54
N LEU A 95 -17.04 -15.63 -14.51
CA LEU A 95 -17.93 -15.26 -13.39
C LEU A 95 -19.01 -14.26 -13.82
N GLY A 96 -18.65 -13.23 -14.59
CA GLY A 96 -19.65 -12.27 -15.08
C GLY A 96 -20.66 -12.93 -16.02
N ILE A 97 -20.19 -13.83 -16.90
CA ILE A 97 -21.07 -14.59 -17.80
C ILE A 97 -22.05 -15.48 -16.99
N GLN A 98 -21.55 -16.23 -16.01
CA GLN A 98 -22.39 -17.08 -15.14
C GLN A 98 -23.45 -16.27 -14.39
N ILE A 99 -23.11 -15.07 -13.91
CA ILE A 99 -24.05 -14.23 -13.17
C ILE A 99 -25.14 -13.65 -14.08
N VAL A 100 -24.79 -13.19 -15.27
CA VAL A 100 -25.79 -12.77 -16.27
C VAL A 100 -26.71 -13.95 -16.59
N ALA A 101 -26.15 -15.13 -16.86
CA ALA A 101 -26.93 -16.34 -17.15
C ALA A 101 -27.86 -16.74 -16.01
N LYS A 102 -27.43 -16.62 -14.76
CA LYS A 102 -28.25 -16.91 -13.58
C LYS A 102 -29.38 -15.90 -13.40
N LEU A 103 -29.13 -14.61 -13.64
CA LEU A 103 -30.15 -13.56 -13.50
C LEU A 103 -31.26 -13.65 -14.54
N VAL A 104 -30.99 -14.27 -15.69
CA VAL A 104 -31.97 -14.42 -16.79
C VAL A 104 -32.50 -15.85 -16.97
N GLU A 105 -32.11 -16.77 -16.08
CA GLU A 105 -32.44 -18.20 -16.18
C GLU A 105 -33.95 -18.47 -16.31
N ASP A 106 -34.77 -17.78 -15.52
CA ASP A 106 -36.23 -17.96 -15.51
C ASP A 106 -36.95 -17.15 -16.59
N LYS A 107 -36.20 -16.39 -17.40
CA LYS A 107 -36.73 -15.63 -18.55
C LYS A 107 -36.52 -16.33 -19.89
N GLY A 108 -35.84 -17.49 -19.89
CA GLY A 108 -35.55 -18.23 -21.13
C GLY A 108 -34.57 -17.51 -22.07
N ILE A 109 -33.84 -16.50 -21.58
CA ILE A 109 -32.89 -15.73 -22.38
C ILE A 109 -31.58 -16.51 -22.53
N ARG A 110 -31.06 -16.58 -23.75
CA ARG A 110 -29.75 -17.18 -24.09
C ARG A 110 -28.63 -16.17 -23.83
N VAL A 111 -27.56 -16.62 -23.17
CA VAL A 111 -26.37 -15.81 -22.88
C VAL A 111 -25.18 -16.28 -23.68
N ILE A 112 -24.77 -15.47 -24.66
CA ILE A 112 -23.69 -15.75 -25.60
C ILE A 112 -22.35 -15.31 -25.00
N ALA A 113 -21.49 -16.27 -24.69
CA ALA A 113 -20.16 -16.04 -24.14
C ALA A 113 -19.17 -15.56 -25.23
N LEU A 114 -18.99 -14.24 -25.36
CA LEU A 114 -18.16 -13.61 -26.40
C LEU A 114 -16.66 -13.53 -26.04
N ALA A 115 -16.29 -13.93 -24.82
CA ALA A 115 -14.92 -13.86 -24.32
C ALA A 115 -14.50 -15.11 -23.54
N ASP A 116 -13.20 -15.40 -23.58
CA ASP A 116 -12.53 -16.46 -22.84
C ASP A 116 -11.83 -15.93 -21.60
N THR A 117 -11.91 -16.65 -20.48
CA THR A 117 -11.24 -16.24 -19.24
C THR A 117 -9.78 -16.70 -19.22
N ILE A 118 -8.86 -15.77 -18.96
CA ILE A 118 -7.41 -16.03 -18.97
C ILE A 118 -6.81 -15.96 -17.55
N PRO A 119 -5.84 -16.83 -17.19
CA PRO A 119 -5.13 -16.80 -15.90
C PRO A 119 -4.13 -15.63 -15.87
N GLN A 120 -4.01 -14.96 -14.71
CA GLN A 120 -3.19 -13.74 -14.56
C GLN A 120 -1.93 -13.91 -13.72
N SER A 121 -1.71 -15.07 -13.12
CA SER A 121 -0.51 -15.35 -12.32
C SER A 121 -0.33 -16.86 -12.11
N GLY A 122 0.90 -17.31 -11.83
CA GLY A 122 1.23 -18.72 -11.58
C GLY A 122 0.58 -19.31 -10.32
N ASN A 123 0.05 -18.44 -9.45
CA ASN A 123 -0.77 -18.77 -8.28
C ASN A 123 -2.29 -18.60 -8.54
N ALA A 124 -2.70 -18.13 -9.73
CA ALA A 124 -4.12 -18.08 -10.14
C ALA A 124 -4.67 -19.48 -10.49
N THR A 125 -3.81 -20.49 -10.62
CA THR A 125 -4.16 -21.91 -10.65
C THR A 125 -3.95 -22.54 -9.28
N SER A 126 -4.60 -22.01 -8.25
CA SER A 126 -4.92 -22.89 -7.12
C SER A 126 -6.02 -23.85 -7.59
N VAL A 127 -6.06 -25.06 -7.05
CA VAL A 127 -7.11 -26.08 -7.28
C VAL A 127 -8.52 -25.55 -6.94
N ILE A 128 -8.62 -24.32 -6.42
CA ILE A 128 -9.82 -23.61 -6.03
C ILE A 128 -9.85 -22.28 -6.79
N GLY A 129 -10.22 -22.30 -8.07
CA GLY A 129 -10.20 -21.13 -8.96
C GLY A 129 -11.02 -19.94 -8.44
N TYR A 130 -10.41 -18.75 -8.44
CA TYR A 130 -11.10 -17.46 -8.22
C TYR A 130 -10.73 -16.46 -9.31
N HIS A 131 -11.56 -16.41 -10.36
CA HIS A 131 -11.43 -15.49 -11.49
C HIS A 131 -12.53 -14.40 -11.49
N GLY A 132 -12.42 -13.37 -10.64
CA GLY A 132 -13.27 -12.17 -10.68
C GLY A 132 -13.11 -11.28 -9.44
N ILE A 133 -14.02 -10.33 -9.22
CA ILE A 133 -14.00 -9.36 -8.10
C ILE A 133 -15.13 -9.63 -7.09
N ALA A 134 -16.15 -10.39 -7.48
CA ALA A 134 -17.31 -10.70 -6.66
C ALA A 134 -17.31 -12.15 -6.19
N LEU A 135 -17.78 -12.36 -4.97
CA LEU A 135 -18.01 -13.69 -4.41
C LEU A 135 -19.47 -14.07 -4.57
N GLY A 136 -19.73 -14.87 -5.59
CA GLY A 136 -20.93 -15.68 -5.70
C GLY A 136 -20.62 -17.15 -5.45
N SER A 137 -21.62 -18.00 -5.64
CA SER A 137 -21.42 -19.46 -5.72
C SER A 137 -20.68 -19.88 -7.00
N GLU A 138 -20.69 -19.00 -8.00
CA GLU A 138 -20.12 -19.20 -9.33
C GLU A 138 -18.59 -19.24 -9.24
N LYS A 139 -17.98 -20.16 -9.97
CA LYS A 139 -16.52 -20.37 -9.99
C LYS A 139 -16.01 -20.33 -11.43
N CYS A 140 -14.74 -19.98 -11.62
CA CYS A 140 -14.13 -20.04 -12.95
C CYS A 140 -12.66 -20.43 -12.82
N ALA A 141 -12.23 -21.41 -13.63
CA ALA A 141 -10.86 -21.93 -13.64
C ALA A 141 -9.89 -21.12 -14.51
N GLY A 142 -10.37 -20.11 -15.25
CA GLY A 142 -9.55 -19.34 -16.19
C GLY A 142 -8.80 -20.23 -17.18
N CYS A 143 -9.47 -21.25 -17.74
CA CYS A 143 -8.84 -22.28 -18.55
C CYS A 143 -8.40 -21.81 -19.94
N GLY A 144 -8.78 -20.59 -20.36
CA GLY A 144 -8.57 -20.04 -21.71
C GLY A 144 -9.63 -20.47 -22.73
N GLN A 145 -10.60 -21.31 -22.35
CA GLN A 145 -11.64 -21.84 -23.25
C GLN A 145 -13.00 -21.85 -22.54
N CYS A 146 -13.83 -20.86 -22.83
CA CYS A 146 -15.13 -20.68 -22.21
C CYS A 146 -16.19 -21.54 -22.92
N TYR A 147 -16.76 -22.48 -22.16
CA TYR A 147 -17.85 -23.38 -22.60
C TYR A 147 -19.24 -22.89 -22.18
N LEU A 148 -19.33 -21.72 -21.55
CA LEU A 148 -20.57 -21.26 -20.92
C LEU A 148 -21.71 -21.06 -21.92
N GLU A 149 -21.42 -20.73 -23.17
CA GLU A 149 -22.46 -20.59 -24.21
C GLU A 149 -23.19 -21.92 -24.48
N ILE A 150 -22.46 -23.03 -24.55
CA ILE A 150 -23.01 -24.35 -24.88
C ILE A 150 -23.60 -25.06 -23.64
N THR A 151 -23.27 -24.61 -22.43
CA THR A 151 -23.75 -25.21 -21.17
C THR A 151 -24.77 -24.34 -20.43
N GLY A 152 -25.40 -23.38 -21.11
CA GLY A 152 -26.41 -22.50 -20.51
C GLY A 152 -25.84 -21.60 -19.39
N GLY A 153 -24.54 -21.31 -19.41
CA GLY A 153 -23.89 -20.49 -18.40
C GLY A 153 -23.56 -21.23 -17.10
N LEU A 154 -23.42 -22.56 -17.12
CA LEU A 154 -22.86 -23.36 -16.01
C LEU A 154 -21.48 -23.89 -16.38
N CYS A 155 -20.49 -23.82 -15.49
CA CYS A 155 -19.11 -24.14 -15.88
C CYS A 155 -18.77 -25.62 -15.64
N PRO A 156 -18.71 -26.48 -16.67
CA PRO A 156 -18.45 -27.92 -16.48
C PRO A 156 -17.04 -28.19 -15.94
N VAL A 157 -16.09 -27.26 -16.11
CA VAL A 157 -14.70 -27.42 -15.64
C VAL A 157 -14.60 -27.37 -14.11
N VAL A 158 -15.39 -26.53 -13.45
CA VAL A 158 -15.33 -26.34 -11.98
C VAL A 158 -16.49 -27.00 -11.25
N ASP A 159 -17.65 -27.14 -11.91
CA ASP A 159 -18.86 -27.70 -11.28
C ASP A 159 -18.95 -29.22 -11.45
N CYS A 160 -18.31 -29.80 -12.47
CA CYS A 160 -18.15 -31.25 -12.54
C CYS A 160 -17.12 -31.73 -11.52
N ALA A 161 -17.45 -32.76 -10.74
CA ALA A 161 -16.52 -33.37 -9.77
C ALA A 161 -15.23 -33.93 -10.41
N LYS A 162 -15.28 -34.27 -11.71
CA LYS A 162 -14.14 -34.78 -12.49
C LYS A 162 -13.59 -33.76 -13.50
N SER A 163 -14.16 -32.56 -13.58
CA SER A 163 -13.81 -31.54 -14.59
C SER A 163 -13.84 -32.06 -16.05
N LEU A 164 -14.65 -33.08 -16.34
CA LEU A 164 -14.71 -33.74 -17.65
C LEU A 164 -15.65 -32.98 -18.60
N LEU A 165 -15.22 -32.84 -19.86
CA LEU A 165 -16.03 -32.34 -20.99
C LEU A 165 -16.47 -33.48 -21.94
N ASN A 166 -15.68 -34.55 -21.99
CA ASN A 166 -15.88 -35.74 -22.81
C ASN A 166 -15.21 -36.94 -22.14
N GLY A 167 -15.67 -38.17 -22.44
CA GLY A 167 -15.12 -39.41 -21.89
C GLY A 167 -16.04 -40.14 -20.90
N PRO A 168 -15.60 -41.27 -20.32
CA PRO A 168 -16.43 -42.11 -19.46
C PRO A 168 -16.84 -41.37 -18.18
N CYS A 169 -18.13 -41.01 -18.11
CA CYS A 169 -18.74 -40.38 -16.94
C CYS A 169 -19.11 -41.45 -15.90
N GLY A 170 -19.11 -41.06 -14.62
CA GLY A 170 -19.66 -41.90 -13.56
C GLY A 170 -21.18 -41.91 -13.54
N GLY A 171 -21.86 -41.05 -14.29
CA GLY A 171 -23.32 -40.93 -14.25
C GLY A 171 -23.85 -40.01 -13.16
N ALA A 172 -25.18 -39.98 -13.03
CA ALA A 172 -25.91 -39.20 -12.04
C ALA A 172 -27.10 -40.00 -11.53
N LYS A 173 -27.36 -39.91 -10.22
CA LYS A 173 -28.48 -40.57 -9.55
C LYS A 173 -29.26 -39.53 -8.75
N ASN A 174 -30.58 -39.48 -8.93
CA ASN A 174 -31.45 -38.48 -8.29
C ASN A 174 -30.93 -37.04 -8.49
N GLU A 175 -30.51 -36.72 -9.72
CA GLU A 175 -29.93 -35.42 -10.11
C GLU A 175 -28.59 -35.05 -9.46
N LYS A 176 -28.05 -35.90 -8.58
CA LYS A 176 -26.74 -35.73 -7.95
C LYS A 176 -25.65 -36.46 -8.72
N CYS A 177 -24.41 -35.98 -8.60
CA CYS A 177 -23.24 -36.63 -9.18
C CYS A 177 -22.96 -37.97 -8.48
N GLU A 178 -22.75 -39.06 -9.23
CA GLU A 178 -22.47 -40.38 -8.65
C GLU A 178 -21.14 -40.41 -7.87
N VAL A 179 -20.17 -39.60 -8.31
CA VAL A 179 -18.82 -39.53 -7.73
C VAL A 179 -18.76 -38.59 -6.53
N ASN A 180 -19.71 -37.67 -6.42
CA ASN A 180 -19.85 -36.76 -5.27
C ASN A 180 -21.34 -36.48 -5.01
N PRO A 181 -21.98 -37.25 -4.13
CA PRO A 181 -23.42 -37.15 -3.85
C PRO A 181 -23.87 -35.79 -3.29
N GLU A 182 -22.96 -34.98 -2.75
CA GLU A 182 -23.29 -33.64 -2.25
C GLU A 182 -23.53 -32.65 -3.40
N LYS A 183 -22.88 -32.85 -4.56
CA LYS A 183 -22.97 -31.97 -5.73
C LYS A 183 -24.12 -32.33 -6.68
N ALA A 184 -24.84 -31.32 -7.15
CA ALA A 184 -25.73 -31.46 -8.31
C ALA A 184 -24.92 -31.80 -9.57
N CYS A 185 -25.47 -32.62 -10.46
CA CYS A 185 -24.83 -32.92 -11.73
C CYS A 185 -24.92 -31.71 -12.67
N VAL A 186 -23.79 -31.05 -12.94
CA VAL A 186 -23.73 -29.87 -13.82
C VAL A 186 -24.35 -30.11 -15.21
N TRP A 187 -24.24 -31.33 -15.75
CA TRP A 187 -24.79 -31.68 -17.06
C TRP A 187 -26.32 -31.76 -17.05
N ILE A 188 -26.93 -32.25 -15.97
CA ILE A 188 -28.38 -32.25 -15.79
C ILE A 188 -28.89 -30.81 -15.65
N GLU A 189 -28.20 -29.99 -14.85
CA GLU A 189 -28.58 -28.59 -14.66
C GLU A 189 -28.43 -27.76 -15.95
N ALA A 190 -27.35 -28.00 -16.70
CA ALA A 190 -27.16 -27.39 -18.02
C ALA A 190 -28.27 -27.81 -18.99
N PHE A 191 -28.63 -29.09 -19.02
CA PHE A 191 -29.74 -29.61 -19.84
C PHE A 191 -31.07 -28.91 -19.50
N LYS A 192 -31.42 -28.82 -18.21
CA LYS A 192 -32.64 -28.14 -17.76
C LYS A 192 -32.66 -26.67 -18.20
N ARG A 193 -31.54 -25.97 -18.05
CA ARG A 193 -31.43 -24.55 -18.40
C ARG A 193 -31.47 -24.31 -19.91
N ILE A 194 -30.81 -25.15 -20.71
CA ILE A 194 -30.85 -25.07 -22.19
C ILE A 194 -32.27 -25.35 -22.70
N LYS A 195 -32.99 -26.31 -22.09
CA LYS A 195 -34.38 -26.59 -22.43
C LYS A 195 -35.32 -25.40 -22.16
N LYS A 196 -35.10 -24.66 -21.06
CA LYS A 196 -35.83 -23.39 -20.79
C LYS A 196 -35.57 -22.31 -21.85
N GLN A 197 -34.46 -22.39 -22.58
CA GLN A 197 -34.08 -21.46 -23.65
C GLN A 197 -34.58 -21.92 -25.04
N GLU A 198 -35.36 -23.00 -25.15
CA GLU A 198 -35.87 -23.56 -26.42
C GLU A 198 -34.75 -23.95 -27.42
N ARG A 199 -33.56 -24.29 -26.91
CA ARG A 199 -32.39 -24.64 -27.73
C ARG A 199 -32.27 -26.15 -27.95
N ASN A 200 -31.74 -26.54 -29.11
CA ASN A 200 -31.49 -27.94 -29.44
C ASN A 200 -30.31 -28.51 -28.62
N LEU A 201 -30.48 -29.73 -28.10
CA LEU A 201 -29.57 -30.40 -27.18
C LEU A 201 -28.57 -31.34 -27.89
N ASP A 202 -28.72 -31.58 -29.19
CA ASP A 202 -27.82 -32.43 -30.00
C ASP A 202 -26.46 -31.78 -30.34
N SER A 203 -26.17 -30.62 -29.76
CA SER A 203 -24.90 -29.93 -29.94
C SER A 203 -23.79 -30.71 -29.23
N SER A 204 -22.85 -31.28 -29.96
CA SER A 204 -21.69 -31.93 -29.35
C SER A 204 -20.84 -30.91 -28.59
N VAL A 205 -20.50 -31.21 -27.34
CA VAL A 205 -19.54 -30.41 -26.58
C VAL A 205 -18.18 -30.56 -27.26
N GLN A 206 -17.64 -29.45 -27.78
CA GLN A 206 -16.33 -29.47 -28.42
C GLN A 206 -15.26 -29.96 -27.45
N ILE A 207 -14.46 -30.95 -27.90
CA ILE A 207 -13.35 -31.48 -27.11
C ILE A 207 -12.39 -30.33 -26.79
N ARG A 208 -11.85 -30.36 -25.58
CA ARG A 208 -10.83 -29.41 -25.15
C ARG A 208 -9.61 -29.49 -26.07
N ASP A 209 -9.39 -28.42 -26.82
CA ASP A 209 -8.18 -28.28 -27.63
C ASP A 209 -7.05 -27.76 -26.74
N ASN A 210 -6.20 -28.66 -26.25
CA ASN A 210 -5.07 -28.29 -25.41
C ASN A 210 -3.94 -27.56 -26.17
N ASN A 211 -3.99 -27.51 -27.51
CA ASN A 211 -3.02 -26.81 -28.35
C ASN A 211 -3.39 -25.33 -28.57
N LYS A 212 -4.68 -24.98 -28.48
CA LYS A 212 -5.17 -23.58 -28.61
C LYS A 212 -4.67 -22.63 -27.52
N PHE A 213 -4.27 -23.15 -26.36
CA PHE A 213 -3.78 -22.35 -25.23
C PHE A 213 -2.78 -23.18 -24.42
N THR A 214 -1.55 -23.28 -24.93
CA THR A 214 -0.50 -24.15 -24.39
C THR A 214 -0.12 -23.78 -22.96
N VAL A 215 0.46 -24.72 -22.21
CA VAL A 215 1.03 -24.44 -20.88
C VAL A 215 2.08 -23.33 -20.98
N GLU A 216 2.90 -23.36 -22.02
CA GLU A 216 3.90 -22.32 -22.29
C GLU A 216 3.28 -20.95 -22.57
N GLU A 217 2.15 -20.85 -23.27
CA GLU A 217 1.45 -19.58 -23.48
C GLU A 217 0.80 -19.05 -22.20
N LYS A 218 0.22 -19.94 -21.38
CA LYS A 218 -0.28 -19.57 -20.03
C LYS A 218 0.85 -19.04 -19.16
N GLU A 219 1.99 -19.71 -19.18
CA GLU A 219 3.19 -19.28 -18.48
C GLU A 219 3.73 -17.98 -19.05
N LYS A 220 3.84 -17.81 -20.37
CA LYS A 220 4.29 -16.57 -21.01
C LYS A 220 3.37 -15.40 -20.69
N ILE A 221 2.05 -15.56 -20.73
CA ILE A 221 1.07 -14.50 -20.39
C ILE A 221 1.11 -14.19 -18.90
N SER A 222 1.22 -15.21 -18.04
CA SER A 222 1.39 -15.06 -16.59
C SER A 222 2.71 -14.34 -16.27
N ILE A 223 3.81 -14.73 -16.89
CA ILE A 223 5.15 -14.15 -16.76
C ILE A 223 5.16 -12.73 -17.31
N PHE A 224 4.51 -12.46 -18.44
CA PHE A 224 4.38 -11.12 -19.02
C PHE A 224 3.52 -10.19 -18.15
N SER A 225 2.42 -10.72 -17.61
CA SER A 225 1.54 -9.98 -16.68
C SER A 225 2.24 -9.75 -15.34
N ALA A 226 3.02 -10.72 -14.87
CA ALA A 226 3.86 -10.61 -13.68
C ALA A 226 5.03 -9.65 -13.91
N SER A 227 5.72 -9.70 -15.04
CA SER A 227 6.88 -8.84 -15.34
C SER A 227 6.47 -7.37 -15.46
N LYS A 228 5.31 -7.07 -16.05
CA LYS A 228 4.72 -5.71 -16.01
C LYS A 228 4.28 -5.27 -14.60
N ARG A 229 4.00 -6.20 -13.67
CA ARG A 229 3.72 -5.92 -12.25
C ARG A 229 5.00 -5.79 -11.41
N ILE A 230 6.10 -6.43 -11.85
CA ILE A 230 7.37 -6.61 -11.13
C ILE A 230 8.46 -5.62 -11.58
N GLU A 231 8.22 -4.77 -12.58
CA GLU A 231 9.20 -3.80 -13.10
C GLU A 231 9.89 -2.95 -12.00
N ASN A 232 9.31 -2.88 -10.78
CA ASN A 232 9.99 -2.50 -9.53
C ASN A 232 9.81 -3.58 -8.44
N PHE A 233 8.59 -3.66 -7.89
CA PHE A 233 8.15 -4.61 -6.85
C PHE A 233 6.64 -4.84 -6.99
N TYR A 234 6.17 -6.03 -6.60
CA TYR A 234 4.75 -6.43 -6.69
C TYR A 234 3.84 -5.56 -5.79
N GLY A 235 2.55 -5.47 -6.12
CA GLY A 235 1.56 -4.80 -5.26
C GLY A 235 1.69 -3.28 -5.24
N GLY A 236 1.38 -2.66 -4.10
CA GLY A 236 1.36 -1.19 -3.94
C GLY A 236 0.09 -0.52 -4.46
N VAL A 237 -0.01 0.79 -4.22
CA VAL A 237 -1.14 1.64 -4.64
C VAL A 237 -0.65 3.00 -5.16
N HIS A 238 -1.54 3.71 -5.85
CA HIS A 238 -1.29 5.06 -6.39
C HIS A 238 -2.32 6.04 -5.80
N PRO A 239 -2.15 6.46 -4.52
CA PRO A 239 -3.03 7.45 -3.93
C PRO A 239 -2.82 8.81 -4.59
N PHE A 240 -3.87 9.65 -4.61
CA PHE A 240 -3.73 11.04 -5.06
C PHE A 240 -2.71 11.76 -4.18
N GLU A 241 -1.67 12.29 -4.80
CA GLU A 241 -0.50 12.78 -4.07
C GLU A 241 -0.79 14.05 -3.26
N ASN A 242 -1.60 14.98 -3.80
CA ASN A 242 -1.97 16.24 -3.17
C ASN A 242 -0.78 17.08 -2.63
N LYS A 243 0.41 16.93 -3.23
CA LYS A 243 1.64 17.63 -2.80
C LYS A 243 1.71 19.09 -3.27
N LYS A 244 0.96 19.46 -4.31
CA LYS A 244 0.97 20.81 -4.92
C LYS A 244 0.72 21.96 -3.94
N ILE A 245 0.00 21.69 -2.85
CA ILE A 245 -0.34 22.69 -1.81
C ILE A 245 0.94 23.22 -1.13
N THR A 246 1.93 22.35 -0.90
CA THR A 246 3.13 22.70 -0.12
C THR A 246 4.44 22.46 -0.84
N GLU A 247 4.43 21.86 -2.04
CA GLU A 247 5.68 21.48 -2.76
C GLU A 247 6.58 22.69 -3.06
N ASN A 248 5.99 23.85 -3.37
CA ASN A 248 6.71 25.07 -3.73
C ASN A 248 6.92 26.04 -2.55
N LEU A 249 6.40 25.73 -1.37
CA LEU A 249 6.55 26.55 -0.16
C LEU A 249 7.87 26.21 0.55
N ARG A 250 8.72 27.22 0.76
CA ARG A 250 10.02 27.08 1.44
C ARG A 250 9.87 26.63 2.89
N ILE A 251 10.93 26.04 3.43
CA ILE A 251 11.00 25.73 4.86
C ILE A 251 11.08 27.03 5.64
N GLU A 252 10.03 27.33 6.41
CA GLU A 252 9.98 28.48 7.31
C GLU A 252 10.37 28.07 8.73
N LYS A 253 11.07 28.93 9.45
CA LYS A 253 11.31 28.71 10.88
C LYS A 253 10.03 29.01 11.65
N PHE A 254 9.55 28.03 12.40
CA PHE A 254 8.38 28.21 13.25
C PHE A 254 8.72 29.07 14.48
N LYS A 255 7.77 29.87 14.94
CA LYS A 255 7.95 30.71 16.13
C LYS A 255 8.18 29.83 17.35
N GLN A 256 9.18 30.15 18.16
CA GLN A 256 9.44 29.41 19.38
C GLN A 256 8.28 29.62 20.40
N PRO A 257 7.74 28.55 20.99
CA PRO A 257 6.70 28.66 22.01
C PRO A 257 7.29 29.07 23.37
N GLN A 258 6.44 29.62 24.24
CA GLN A 258 6.80 29.94 25.62
C GLN A 258 7.00 28.67 26.46
N TYR A 259 6.21 27.61 26.20
CA TYR A 259 6.33 26.33 26.88
C TYR A 259 6.57 25.21 25.86
N ILE A 260 7.57 24.38 26.13
CA ILE A 260 7.94 23.19 25.34
C ILE A 260 7.62 21.95 26.18
N TYR A 261 7.05 20.91 25.54
CA TYR A 261 6.64 19.67 26.18
C TYR A 261 7.44 18.49 25.59
N VAL A 262 8.56 18.14 26.23
CA VAL A 262 9.46 17.10 25.69
C VAL A 262 9.10 15.73 26.25
N PHE A 263 8.48 14.89 25.42
CA PHE A 263 8.20 13.49 25.78
C PHE A 263 9.49 12.69 25.94
N ILE A 264 9.49 11.76 26.90
CA ILE A 264 10.65 10.87 27.15
C ILE A 264 10.68 9.66 26.19
N SER A 265 9.52 9.27 25.66
CA SER A 265 9.39 8.15 24.72
C SER A 265 9.34 8.64 23.27
N GLN A 266 10.49 8.93 22.66
CA GLN A 266 10.56 9.43 21.27
C GLN A 266 11.38 8.53 20.33
N HIS A 267 11.44 7.24 20.64
CA HIS A 267 12.19 6.23 19.91
C HIS A 267 11.60 4.84 20.11
N THR A 268 11.88 3.94 19.18
CA THR A 268 11.58 2.51 19.35
C THR A 268 12.47 1.94 20.45
N GLY A 269 11.90 1.06 21.29
CA GLY A 269 12.60 0.36 22.36
C GLY A 269 12.23 0.90 23.74
N SER A 270 13.14 0.78 24.70
CA SER A 270 12.90 1.19 26.08
C SER A 270 12.92 2.74 26.19
N PRO A 271 11.92 3.36 26.87
CA PRO A 271 11.92 4.81 27.10
C PRO A 271 13.22 5.29 27.75
N ALA A 272 13.62 6.53 27.48
CA ALA A 272 14.75 7.13 28.19
C ALA A 272 14.43 7.31 29.69
N SER A 273 15.45 7.47 30.52
CA SER A 273 15.29 7.83 31.94
C SER A 273 15.55 9.32 32.12
N VAL A 274 14.62 10.04 32.76
CA VAL A 274 14.78 11.46 33.09
C VAL A 274 16.04 11.67 33.92
N CYS A 275 16.88 12.65 33.58
CA CYS A 275 18.11 12.97 34.32
C CYS A 275 18.15 14.37 34.95
N ILE A 276 17.01 15.08 34.94
CA ILE A 276 16.83 16.41 35.52
C ILE A 276 15.65 16.43 36.51
N LYS A 277 15.52 17.51 37.29
CA LYS A 277 14.47 17.72 38.29
C LYS A 277 13.67 18.98 37.99
N GLU A 278 12.49 19.08 38.61
CA GLU A 278 11.70 20.31 38.58
C GLU A 278 12.51 21.49 39.15
N SER A 279 12.27 22.68 38.61
CA SER A 279 13.01 23.91 38.90
C SER A 279 14.47 23.96 38.41
N ASP A 280 15.02 22.89 37.84
CA ASP A 280 16.34 22.94 37.22
C ASP A 280 16.36 23.93 36.05
N ARG A 281 17.48 24.64 35.89
CA ARG A 281 17.75 25.42 34.68
C ARG A 281 18.43 24.52 33.66
N VAL A 282 17.91 24.51 32.44
CA VAL A 282 18.44 23.74 31.32
C VAL A 282 18.95 24.66 30.21
N LYS A 283 19.97 24.21 29.49
CA LYS A 283 20.55 24.91 28.34
C LYS A 283 20.10 24.26 27.03
N LEU A 284 20.18 25.02 25.94
CA LEU A 284 19.87 24.52 24.61
C LEU A 284 20.80 23.34 24.27
N GLY A 285 20.20 22.20 23.93
CA GLY A 285 20.89 20.96 23.57
C GLY A 285 21.38 20.14 24.76
N GLN A 286 21.14 20.57 26.00
CA GLN A 286 21.48 19.80 27.19
C GLN A 286 20.72 18.47 27.22
N LYS A 287 21.39 17.36 27.57
CA LYS A 287 20.74 16.07 27.75
C LYS A 287 19.82 16.11 28.97
N ILE A 288 18.56 15.73 28.77
CA ILE A 288 17.50 15.70 29.80
C ILE A 288 16.88 14.30 29.98
N GLY A 289 17.19 13.37 29.08
CA GLY A 289 16.87 11.96 29.22
C GLY A 289 18.03 11.08 28.74
N GLU A 290 18.44 10.13 29.57
CA GLU A 290 19.49 9.17 29.26
C GLU A 290 18.93 7.89 28.62
N ALA A 291 19.65 7.31 27.66
CA ALA A 291 19.20 6.09 27.00
C ALA A 291 19.22 4.90 27.98
N SER A 292 18.14 4.11 27.99
CA SER A 292 18.02 2.95 28.87
C SER A 292 17.92 1.64 28.06
N GLY A 293 18.80 0.68 28.31
CA GLY A 293 18.82 -0.61 27.59
C GLY A 293 19.46 -0.57 26.19
N LEU A 294 19.33 -1.68 25.45
CA LEU A 294 20.04 -1.89 24.16
C LEU A 294 19.47 -1.09 22.99
N ILE A 295 18.16 -0.89 22.96
CA ILE A 295 17.47 -0.11 21.92
C ILE A 295 16.82 1.07 22.63
N SER A 296 17.53 2.19 22.66
CA SER A 296 17.08 3.44 23.27
C SER A 296 17.87 4.62 22.71
N SER A 297 17.41 5.86 22.93
CA SER A 297 18.09 7.07 22.45
C SER A 297 17.99 8.21 23.46
N PRO A 298 19.06 9.00 23.69
CA PRO A 298 19.00 10.16 24.56
C PRO A 298 18.02 11.24 24.08
N ILE A 299 17.51 12.01 25.04
CA ILE A 299 16.58 13.13 24.84
C ILE A 299 17.26 14.42 25.31
N HIS A 300 17.09 15.50 24.55
CA HIS A 300 17.77 16.78 24.78
C HIS A 300 16.77 17.91 24.88
N SER A 301 17.14 18.96 25.62
CA SER A 301 16.37 20.20 25.70
C SER A 301 16.44 20.96 24.39
N PRO A 302 15.30 21.28 23.75
CA PRO A 302 15.25 22.07 22.52
C PRO A 302 15.51 23.56 22.73
N VAL A 303 15.38 24.04 23.96
CA VAL A 303 15.50 25.45 24.36
C VAL A 303 16.36 25.59 25.62
N ALA A 304 16.86 26.78 25.87
CA ALA A 304 17.30 27.16 27.21
C ALA A 304 16.09 27.64 28.03
N GLY A 305 16.09 27.38 29.33
CA GLY A 305 14.94 27.70 30.16
C GLY A 305 14.91 27.02 31.50
N ARG A 306 13.72 27.01 32.13
CA ARG A 306 13.49 26.39 33.44
C ARG A 306 12.52 25.22 33.31
N VAL A 307 12.84 24.10 33.95
CA VAL A 307 11.95 22.96 34.07
C VAL A 307 10.81 23.34 35.01
N VAL A 308 9.59 23.40 34.48
CA VAL A 308 8.39 23.77 35.24
C VAL A 308 7.89 22.56 36.02
N SER A 309 7.70 21.44 35.33
CA SER A 309 7.21 20.20 35.92
C SER A 309 7.56 18.99 35.04
N ILE A 310 7.44 17.80 35.64
CA ILE A 310 7.53 16.52 34.91
C ILE A 310 6.22 15.78 35.15
N GLU A 311 5.37 15.69 34.12
CA GLU A 311 4.01 15.17 34.26
C GLU A 311 3.60 14.22 33.13
N GLU A 312 2.54 13.46 33.37
CA GLU A 312 1.96 12.52 32.41
C GLU A 312 1.08 13.28 31.40
N LYS A 313 1.46 13.25 30.12
CA LYS A 313 0.74 13.91 29.01
C LYS A 313 0.37 12.91 27.93
N PHE A 314 -0.69 13.19 27.16
CA PHE A 314 -1.12 12.30 26.10
C PHE A 314 -0.09 12.24 24.97
N HIS A 315 0.51 11.06 24.76
CA HIS A 315 1.55 10.87 23.76
C HIS A 315 0.98 10.84 22.33
N PRO A 316 1.52 11.63 21.38
CA PRO A 316 0.91 11.80 20.06
C PRO A 316 0.97 10.53 19.19
N SER A 317 1.89 9.60 19.48
CA SER A 317 2.05 8.34 18.74
C SER A 317 1.66 7.05 19.49
N ILE A 318 1.71 7.04 20.83
CA ILE A 318 1.53 5.81 21.62
C ILE A 318 0.07 5.68 22.11
N SER A 319 -0.75 6.74 21.94
CA SER A 319 -2.18 6.77 22.29
C SER A 319 -2.46 6.45 23.76
N LYS A 320 -1.57 6.89 24.65
CA LYS A 320 -1.70 6.81 26.11
C LYS A 320 -0.89 7.93 26.75
N ASN A 321 -1.11 8.16 28.04
CA ASN A 321 -0.28 9.10 28.79
C ASN A 321 1.14 8.57 28.94
N CYS A 322 2.12 9.45 28.74
CA CYS A 322 3.54 9.19 28.95
C CYS A 322 4.19 10.41 29.62
N PRO A 323 5.30 10.21 30.36
CA PRO A 323 6.05 11.31 30.96
C PRO A 323 6.53 12.33 29.91
N ALA A 324 6.26 13.60 30.18
CA ALA A 324 6.75 14.75 29.44
C ALA A 324 7.39 15.76 30.40
N ILE A 325 8.51 16.33 29.96
CA ILE A 325 9.22 17.40 30.68
C ILE A 325 8.73 18.73 30.12
N ILE A 326 8.17 19.58 30.98
CA ILE A 326 7.67 20.90 30.61
C ILE A 326 8.75 21.92 30.91
N ILE A 327 9.16 22.67 29.87
CA ILE A 327 10.24 23.65 29.95
C ILE A 327 9.67 25.00 29.55
N GLU A 328 9.78 25.97 30.45
CA GLU A 328 9.52 27.38 30.15
C GLU A 328 10.73 27.95 29.43
N ASN A 329 10.53 28.36 28.18
CA ASN A 329 11.54 28.92 27.31
C ASN A 329 11.92 30.33 27.80
N ASP A 330 13.20 30.55 28.10
CA ASP A 330 13.72 31.89 28.45
C ASP A 330 14.12 32.71 27.21
N PHE A 331 13.94 32.14 26.01
CA PHE A 331 14.31 32.69 24.70
C PHE A 331 15.81 33.02 24.57
N SER A 332 16.65 32.51 25.47
CA SER A 332 18.09 32.65 25.37
C SER A 332 18.67 31.57 24.45
N ASP A 333 19.72 31.96 23.72
CA ASP A 333 20.52 31.03 22.91
C ASP A 333 21.67 30.41 23.74
N GLU A 334 21.51 30.29 25.07
CA GLU A 334 22.53 29.70 25.93
C GLU A 334 22.66 28.19 25.65
N LYS A 335 23.74 27.84 24.95
CA LYS A 335 24.03 26.46 24.56
C LYS A 335 24.71 25.69 25.68
N ASP A 336 24.37 24.42 25.81
CA ASP A 336 25.14 23.50 26.63
C ASP A 336 26.56 23.33 26.07
N SER A 337 27.56 23.15 26.95
CA SER A 337 28.95 22.95 26.53
C SER A 337 29.16 21.73 25.64
N SER A 338 28.27 20.74 25.73
CA SER A 338 28.28 19.58 24.85
C SER A 338 27.89 19.94 23.41
N VAL A 339 27.21 21.05 23.12
CA VAL A 339 26.82 21.48 21.76
C VAL A 339 28.03 22.06 21.03
N LYS A 340 28.96 21.18 20.70
CA LYS A 340 30.21 21.45 19.98
C LYS A 340 30.23 20.66 18.67
N GLY A 341 30.41 21.37 17.56
CA GLY A 341 30.59 20.80 16.24
C GLY A 341 32.04 20.44 15.94
N TYR A 342 32.21 19.49 15.03
CA TYR A 342 33.51 18.97 14.58
C TYR A 342 33.61 19.14 13.06
N SER A 343 34.28 20.19 12.61
CA SER A 343 34.52 20.43 11.18
C SER A 343 35.51 19.43 10.58
N GLU A 344 36.46 18.92 11.38
CA GLU A 344 37.47 17.94 10.99
C GLU A 344 37.04 16.52 11.34
N TRP A 345 35.77 16.20 11.08
CA TRP A 345 35.18 14.91 11.45
C TRP A 345 35.87 13.72 10.77
N GLU A 346 36.61 13.96 9.67
CA GLU A 346 37.38 12.94 8.97
C GLU A 346 38.53 12.37 9.81
N THR A 347 38.98 13.09 10.84
CA THR A 347 40.05 12.65 11.76
C THR A 347 39.57 11.65 12.80
N PHE A 348 38.26 11.60 13.05
CA PHE A 348 37.65 10.71 14.04
C PHE A 348 37.61 9.27 13.52
N SER A 349 37.70 8.32 14.45
CA SER A 349 37.42 6.91 14.19
C SER A 349 35.92 6.69 13.91
N GLU A 350 35.60 5.54 13.32
CA GLU A 350 34.24 5.15 12.97
C GLU A 350 33.39 4.99 14.24
N GLU A 351 33.98 4.40 15.29
CA GLU A 351 33.35 4.20 16.60
C GLU A 351 33.05 5.52 17.30
N GLU A 352 33.98 6.48 17.27
CA GLU A 352 33.76 7.81 17.87
C GLU A 352 32.60 8.54 17.17
N LEU A 353 32.52 8.48 15.84
CA LEU A 353 31.43 9.07 15.09
C LEU A 353 30.08 8.40 15.45
N VAL A 354 30.05 7.08 15.61
CA VAL A 354 28.84 6.36 16.07
C VAL A 354 28.42 6.78 17.48
N GLU A 355 29.37 6.94 18.41
CA GLU A 355 29.05 7.39 19.76
C GLU A 355 28.58 8.85 19.78
N ILE A 356 29.10 9.73 18.93
CA ILE A 356 28.54 11.08 18.75
C ILE A 356 27.09 11.00 18.25
N VAL A 357 26.80 10.20 17.22
CA VAL A 357 25.42 10.03 16.71
C VAL A 357 24.47 9.50 17.78
N LYS A 358 24.95 8.57 18.62
CA LYS A 358 24.21 8.03 19.76
C LYS A 358 23.94 9.10 20.81
N ASP A 359 24.98 9.79 21.27
CA ASP A 359 24.89 10.81 22.31
C ASP A 359 23.94 11.94 21.89
N ARG A 360 24.00 12.36 20.62
CA ARG A 360 23.11 13.38 20.02
C ARG A 360 21.66 12.95 19.84
N GLY A 361 21.33 11.71 20.19
CA GLY A 361 19.95 11.22 20.21
C GLY A 361 19.33 11.08 18.82
N ILE A 362 20.12 10.80 17.79
CA ILE A 362 19.61 10.66 16.42
C ILE A 362 18.82 9.35 16.27
N VAL A 363 17.63 9.47 15.71
CA VAL A 363 16.74 8.34 15.37
C VAL A 363 16.36 8.39 13.90
N GLY A 364 15.93 7.27 13.34
CA GLY A 364 15.45 7.19 11.96
C GLY A 364 14.17 8.01 11.77
N LEU A 365 14.25 9.01 10.89
CA LEU A 365 13.20 10.02 10.67
C LEU A 365 12.15 9.62 9.62
N GLY A 366 12.26 8.42 9.05
CA GLY A 366 11.25 7.84 8.16
C GLY A 366 10.00 7.27 8.87
N GLY A 367 9.81 7.56 10.16
CA GLY A 367 8.60 7.23 10.92
C GLY A 367 8.79 6.27 12.10
N ALA A 368 9.62 5.22 11.95
CA ALA A 368 9.79 4.21 13.01
C ALA A 368 10.59 4.70 14.23
N MET A 369 11.28 5.85 14.14
CA MET A 369 12.13 6.40 15.22
C MET A 369 13.12 5.36 15.79
N PHE A 370 13.64 4.49 14.94
CA PHE A 370 14.61 3.49 15.37
C PHE A 370 15.96 4.16 15.62
N PRO A 371 16.64 3.95 16.76
CA PRO A 371 17.90 4.63 17.06
C PRO A 371 18.96 4.43 15.96
N THR A 372 19.46 5.54 15.40
CA THR A 372 20.30 5.49 14.19
C THR A 372 21.64 4.82 14.45
N HIS A 373 22.25 5.06 15.62
CA HIS A 373 23.51 4.42 16.01
C HIS A 373 23.42 2.88 16.01
N VAL A 374 22.26 2.29 16.29
CA VAL A 374 22.07 0.83 16.24
C VAL A 374 22.15 0.33 14.79
N LYS A 375 21.68 1.10 13.81
CA LYS A 375 21.83 0.79 12.37
C LYS A 375 23.25 1.00 11.86
N LEU A 376 24.00 1.90 12.50
CA LEU A 376 25.37 2.25 12.08
C LEU A 376 26.45 1.34 12.68
N ARG A 377 26.15 0.65 13.79
CA ARG A 377 27.08 -0.32 14.37
C ARG A 377 27.28 -1.49 13.42
N LYS A 378 28.55 -1.79 13.13
CA LYS A 378 28.93 -2.93 12.30
C LYS A 378 28.43 -4.23 12.92
N GLY A 379 27.68 -5.00 12.13
CA GLY A 379 27.22 -6.33 12.51
C GLY A 379 28.26 -7.41 12.19
N LYS A 380 27.85 -8.68 12.28
CA LYS A 380 28.69 -9.81 11.83
C LYS A 380 28.84 -9.87 10.30
N ASN A 381 27.86 -9.36 9.57
CA ASN A 381 27.86 -9.35 8.11
C ASN A 381 28.49 -8.05 7.60
N PRO A 382 29.37 -8.12 6.59
CA PRO A 382 29.88 -6.93 5.95
C PRO A 382 28.75 -6.16 5.26
N ILE A 383 28.80 -4.84 5.36
CA ILE A 383 27.88 -3.93 4.67
C ILE A 383 28.64 -3.45 3.43
N ASP A 384 28.04 -3.56 2.24
CA ASP A 384 28.67 -3.14 0.99
C ASP A 384 28.03 -1.89 0.39
N THR A 385 26.77 -1.60 0.73
CA THR A 385 26.00 -0.51 0.14
C THR A 385 25.22 0.28 1.19
N LEU A 386 25.31 1.61 1.13
CA LEU A 386 24.41 2.55 1.80
C LEU A 386 23.33 3.03 0.82
N VAL A 387 22.07 2.90 1.20
CA VAL A 387 20.93 3.40 0.43
C VAL A 387 20.30 4.59 1.15
N ILE A 388 20.21 5.72 0.45
CA ILE A 388 19.53 6.92 0.92
C ILE A 388 18.12 6.96 0.35
N ASN A 389 17.15 6.94 1.25
CA ASN A 389 15.74 6.96 0.95
C ASN A 389 15.23 8.41 0.86
N GLY A 390 15.13 8.93 -0.37
CA GLY A 390 14.46 10.19 -0.70
C GLY A 390 13.01 9.99 -1.19
N CYS A 391 12.41 8.83 -0.95
CA CYS A 391 11.05 8.51 -1.38
C CYS A 391 10.02 8.97 -0.34
N GLU A 392 9.59 10.23 -0.42
CA GLU A 392 8.47 10.74 0.36
C GLU A 392 7.14 10.40 -0.34
N CYS A 393 6.71 9.13 -0.19
CA CYS A 393 5.56 8.55 -0.90
C CYS A 393 4.21 8.76 -0.20
N GLU A 394 4.18 9.25 1.04
CA GLU A 394 2.95 9.66 1.71
C GLU A 394 2.34 10.90 1.02
N PRO A 395 1.05 10.88 0.67
CA PRO A 395 0.37 12.07 0.15
C PRO A 395 0.43 13.27 1.12
N TYR A 396 0.29 14.47 0.58
CA TYR A 396 0.35 15.77 1.27
C TYR A 396 1.70 16.19 1.88
N LEU A 397 2.57 15.25 2.25
CA LEU A 397 3.86 15.55 2.86
C LEU A 397 4.89 16.03 1.82
N ASN A 398 5.70 17.03 2.17
CA ASN A 398 6.78 17.57 1.33
C ASN A 398 8.05 17.88 2.14
N ALA A 399 8.14 17.48 3.41
CA ALA A 399 9.22 17.85 4.31
C ALA A 399 10.57 17.33 3.79
N ASP A 400 10.64 16.05 3.43
CA ASP A 400 11.87 15.45 2.89
C ASP A 400 12.19 15.99 1.49
N ASN A 401 11.15 16.23 0.67
CA ASN A 401 11.30 16.87 -0.64
C ASN A 401 11.96 18.27 -0.51
N ARG A 402 11.42 19.12 0.36
CA ARG A 402 11.98 20.46 0.61
C ARG A 402 13.39 20.41 1.19
N MET A 403 13.67 19.48 2.09
CA MET A 403 15.01 19.30 2.63
C MET A 403 16.03 18.96 1.54
N MET A 404 15.68 18.11 0.57
CA MET A 404 16.56 17.81 -0.57
C MET A 404 16.79 19.00 -1.50
N ILE A 405 15.82 19.92 -1.59
CA ILE A 405 15.92 21.12 -2.42
C ILE A 405 16.76 22.22 -1.74
N GLU A 406 16.55 22.42 -0.44
CA GLU A 406 17.10 23.55 0.31
C GLU A 406 18.42 23.25 1.03
N TYR A 407 18.66 21.99 1.39
CA TYR A 407 19.87 21.54 2.10
C TYR A 407 20.62 20.39 1.39
N PRO A 408 20.82 20.43 0.06
CA PRO A 408 21.43 19.31 -0.67
C PRO A 408 22.88 19.05 -0.24
N GLU A 409 23.66 20.09 0.03
CA GLU A 409 25.07 19.97 0.41
C GLU A 409 25.22 19.36 1.81
N GLU A 410 24.40 19.78 2.77
CA GLU A 410 24.37 19.22 4.12
C GLU A 410 23.93 17.75 4.12
N ILE A 411 23.01 17.38 3.22
CA ILE A 411 22.62 15.98 3.01
C ILE A 411 23.81 15.18 2.47
N VAL A 412 24.51 15.67 1.45
CA VAL A 412 25.69 15.01 0.88
C VAL A 412 26.82 14.87 1.90
N GLU A 413 27.04 15.88 2.74
CA GLU A 413 28.01 15.81 3.82
C GLU A 413 27.62 14.77 4.88
N GLY A 414 26.33 14.69 5.26
CA GLY A 414 25.81 13.62 6.10
C GLY A 414 25.98 12.21 5.50
N ILE A 415 25.86 12.10 4.18
CA ILE A 415 26.11 10.86 3.43
C ILE A 415 27.59 10.47 3.50
N LYS A 416 28.52 11.41 3.32
CA LYS A 416 29.97 11.16 3.45
C LYS A 416 30.34 10.64 4.83
N ILE A 417 29.82 11.27 5.88
CA ILE A 417 30.06 10.84 7.26
C ILE A 417 29.54 9.42 7.48
N THR A 418 28.32 9.15 7.04
CA THR A 418 27.70 7.82 7.15
C THR A 418 28.49 6.77 6.36
N ARG A 419 28.98 7.13 5.16
CA ARG A 419 29.80 6.27 4.33
C ARG A 419 31.10 5.87 5.04
N LYS A 420 31.79 6.82 5.69
CA LYS A 420 32.98 6.56 6.51
C LYS A 420 32.67 5.60 7.64
N ILE A 421 31.62 5.89 8.43
CA ILE A 421 31.20 5.05 9.58
C ILE A 421 30.98 3.58 9.16
N LEU A 422 30.29 3.37 8.04
CA LEU A 422 29.97 2.03 7.55
C LEU A 422 31.12 1.38 6.77
N SER A 423 32.16 2.14 6.42
CA SER A 423 33.25 1.73 5.53
C SER A 423 32.76 1.15 4.20
N VAL A 424 31.71 1.76 3.61
CA VAL A 424 31.10 1.27 2.35
C VAL A 424 31.66 1.95 1.12
N GLU A 425 31.80 1.20 0.05
CA GLU A 425 32.31 1.73 -1.22
C GLU A 425 31.22 2.42 -2.03
N ASN A 426 29.99 1.91 -1.97
CA ASN A 426 28.90 2.33 -2.85
C ASN A 426 27.75 3.00 -2.07
N VAL A 427 27.26 4.11 -2.61
CA VAL A 427 26.06 4.80 -2.11
C VAL A 427 25.03 4.93 -3.22
N ILE A 428 23.78 4.58 -2.93
CA ILE A 428 22.65 4.76 -3.85
C ILE A 428 21.64 5.72 -3.24
N ILE A 429 21.28 6.79 -3.95
CA ILE A 429 20.21 7.71 -3.55
C ILE A 429 18.98 7.40 -4.40
N GLY A 430 17.87 7.00 -3.78
CA GLY A 430 16.60 6.74 -4.47
C GLY A 430 15.62 7.89 -4.29
N ILE A 431 15.23 8.55 -5.38
CA ILE A 431 14.26 9.66 -5.38
C ILE A 431 13.15 9.35 -6.39
N GLU A 432 11.89 9.57 -6.02
CA GLU A 432 10.76 9.40 -6.93
C GLU A 432 10.73 10.50 -8.01
N ASN A 433 10.34 10.12 -9.22
CA ASN A 433 10.34 10.96 -10.42
C ASN A 433 9.36 12.15 -10.38
N ASN A 434 8.43 12.17 -9.42
CA ASN A 434 7.57 13.32 -9.16
C ASN A 434 8.30 14.50 -8.47
N LYS A 435 9.59 14.37 -8.11
CA LYS A 435 10.38 15.40 -7.40
C LYS A 435 11.54 15.93 -8.24
N ALA A 436 11.23 16.43 -9.43
CA ALA A 436 12.22 16.86 -10.42
C ALA A 436 13.24 17.89 -9.87
N GLU A 437 12.79 18.88 -9.09
CA GLU A 437 13.68 19.88 -8.50
C GLU A 437 14.65 19.25 -7.48
N ALA A 438 14.16 18.36 -6.61
CA ALA A 438 15.02 17.66 -5.65
C ALA A 438 16.06 16.77 -6.35
N ILE A 439 15.65 16.06 -7.41
CA ILE A 439 16.55 15.26 -8.24
C ILE A 439 17.66 16.14 -8.81
N GLU A 440 17.31 17.29 -9.37
CA GLU A 440 18.28 18.21 -9.96
C GLU A 440 19.25 18.79 -8.92
N LYS A 441 18.75 19.23 -7.76
CA LYS A 441 19.58 19.78 -6.67
C LYS A 441 20.54 18.74 -6.10
N ILE A 442 20.05 17.53 -5.83
CA ILE A 442 20.90 16.43 -5.34
C ILE A 442 21.90 16.01 -6.42
N ARG A 443 21.49 15.91 -7.69
CA ARG A 443 22.42 15.57 -8.79
C ARG A 443 23.62 16.51 -8.82
N ARG A 444 23.38 17.83 -8.75
CA ARG A 444 24.44 18.85 -8.69
C ARG A 444 25.32 18.71 -7.45
N ALA A 445 24.73 18.56 -6.27
CA ALA A 445 25.50 18.40 -5.02
C ALA A 445 26.31 17.08 -4.98
N THR A 446 25.90 16.08 -5.77
CA THR A 446 26.63 14.80 -5.89
C THR A 446 27.64 14.78 -7.05
N GLU A 447 27.76 15.86 -7.81
CA GLU A 447 28.69 15.94 -8.94
C GLU A 447 30.15 15.80 -8.46
N GLY A 448 30.94 14.98 -9.16
CA GLY A 448 32.32 14.65 -8.77
C GLY A 448 32.46 13.51 -7.75
N TYR A 449 31.37 13.01 -7.16
CA TYR A 449 31.40 11.85 -6.27
C TYR A 449 31.02 10.55 -7.01
N GLY A 450 31.96 9.97 -7.75
CA GLY A 450 31.73 8.76 -8.56
C GLY A 450 31.27 7.50 -7.79
N TRP A 451 31.33 7.52 -6.46
CA TRP A 451 30.83 6.48 -5.57
C TRP A 451 29.35 6.67 -5.17
N ILE A 452 28.71 7.77 -5.60
CA ILE A 452 27.27 8.02 -5.42
C ILE A 452 26.54 7.74 -6.73
N THR A 453 25.51 6.89 -6.68
CA THR A 453 24.59 6.66 -7.78
C THR A 453 23.21 7.21 -7.43
N LEU A 454 22.76 8.24 -8.15
CA LEU A 454 21.39 8.73 -8.06
C LEU A 454 20.46 7.90 -8.96
N LYS A 455 19.43 7.29 -8.38
CA LYS A 455 18.39 6.53 -9.08
C LYS A 455 17.05 7.24 -8.99
N GLU A 456 16.54 7.61 -10.14
CA GLU A 456 15.16 8.07 -10.31
C GLU A 456 14.20 6.88 -10.31
N LEU A 457 13.17 6.94 -9.48
CA LEU A 457 12.24 5.84 -9.22
C LEU A 457 10.83 6.21 -9.66
N LYS A 458 10.05 5.24 -10.16
CA LYS A 458 8.65 5.48 -10.50
C LYS A 458 7.85 5.74 -9.22
N THR A 459 7.07 6.83 -9.20
CA THR A 459 6.20 7.17 -8.06
C THR A 459 5.16 6.08 -7.81
N LYS A 460 5.24 5.47 -6.62
CA LYS A 460 4.38 4.34 -6.23
C LYS A 460 4.40 4.17 -4.72
N TYR A 461 3.27 4.02 -4.06
CA TYR A 461 3.25 3.72 -2.63
C TYR A 461 3.29 2.20 -2.40
N PRO A 462 4.12 1.64 -1.48
CA PRO A 462 5.07 2.32 -0.58
C PRO A 462 6.53 2.15 -1.05
N GLN A 463 6.94 2.87 -2.10
CA GLN A 463 8.32 2.81 -2.65
C GLN A 463 9.38 3.13 -1.60
N GLY A 464 9.07 3.99 -0.63
CA GLY A 464 9.94 4.34 0.49
C GLY A 464 10.04 3.31 1.61
N ALA A 465 9.30 2.19 1.56
CA ALA A 465 9.50 1.10 2.51
C ALA A 465 10.86 0.42 2.23
N GLU A 466 11.68 0.23 3.27
CA GLU A 466 13.09 -0.21 3.13
C GLU A 466 13.23 -1.46 2.27
N LYS A 467 12.40 -2.50 2.48
CA LYS A 467 12.45 -3.74 1.69
C LYS A 467 12.09 -3.52 0.22
N MET A 468 11.16 -2.61 -0.07
CA MET A 468 10.74 -2.29 -1.44
C MET A 468 11.79 -1.47 -2.15
N LEU A 469 12.38 -0.50 -1.45
CA LEU A 469 13.46 0.33 -1.97
C LEU A 469 14.67 -0.52 -2.35
N ILE A 470 15.14 -1.39 -1.45
CA ILE A 470 16.27 -2.30 -1.70
C ILE A 470 16.00 -3.19 -2.94
N LYS A 471 14.81 -3.80 -3.00
CA LYS A 471 14.41 -4.63 -4.16
C LYS A 471 14.43 -3.83 -5.45
N THR A 472 13.92 -2.59 -5.43
CA THR A 472 13.84 -1.73 -6.63
C THR A 472 15.22 -1.25 -7.09
N VAL A 473 16.07 -0.79 -6.16
CA VAL A 473 17.36 -0.20 -6.52
C VAL A 473 18.46 -1.23 -6.73
N MET A 474 18.37 -2.42 -6.14
CA MET A 474 19.44 -3.42 -6.14
C MET A 474 19.01 -4.82 -6.57
N GLY A 475 17.71 -5.11 -6.67
CA GLY A 475 17.20 -6.46 -6.92
C GLY A 475 17.39 -7.43 -5.76
N ARG A 476 17.93 -6.99 -4.62
CA ARG A 476 18.14 -7.83 -3.43
C ARG A 476 16.84 -8.02 -2.67
N GLN A 477 16.51 -9.26 -2.32
CA GLN A 477 15.33 -9.59 -1.53
C GLN A 477 15.73 -9.77 -0.06
N VAL A 478 15.24 -8.88 0.81
CA VAL A 478 15.43 -9.03 2.26
C VAL A 478 14.66 -10.28 2.72
N PRO A 479 15.30 -11.20 3.48
CA PRO A 479 14.65 -12.39 4.00
C PRO A 479 13.40 -12.10 4.82
N GLU A 480 12.59 -13.14 4.98
CA GLU A 480 11.42 -13.09 5.84
C GLU A 480 11.83 -12.81 7.29
N CYS A 481 11.16 -11.86 7.95
CA CYS A 481 11.54 -11.35 9.28
C CYS A 481 12.99 -10.82 9.42
N GLY A 482 13.79 -10.83 8.34
CA GLY A 482 15.13 -10.27 8.30
C GLY A 482 15.16 -8.74 8.15
N LEU A 483 16.34 -8.19 8.37
CA LEU A 483 16.69 -6.77 8.31
C LEU A 483 17.50 -6.46 7.04
N PRO A 484 17.55 -5.19 6.59
CA PRO A 484 18.43 -4.77 5.49
C PRO A 484 19.89 -5.23 5.64
N LEU A 485 20.39 -5.28 6.88
CA LEU A 485 21.75 -5.74 7.21
C LEU A 485 22.00 -7.20 6.79
N ASP A 486 20.96 -8.05 6.73
CA ASP A 486 21.09 -9.45 6.32
C ASP A 486 21.40 -9.60 4.82
N VAL A 487 21.24 -8.53 4.04
CA VAL A 487 21.59 -8.48 2.62
C VAL A 487 22.70 -7.47 2.33
N GLY A 488 23.47 -7.08 3.35
CA GLY A 488 24.63 -6.18 3.21
C GLY A 488 24.28 -4.71 2.98
N VAL A 489 23.06 -4.28 3.35
CA VAL A 489 22.55 -2.93 3.06
C VAL A 489 22.14 -2.18 4.32
N VAL A 490 22.50 -0.90 4.40
CA VAL A 490 21.91 0.05 5.36
C VAL A 490 21.03 1.04 4.61
N VAL A 491 19.80 1.25 5.08
CA VAL A 491 18.88 2.24 4.53
C VAL A 491 18.66 3.37 5.53
N LEU A 492 18.94 4.61 5.12
CA LEU A 492 18.67 5.82 5.91
C LEU A 492 17.82 6.80 5.12
N ASN A 493 16.90 7.48 5.80
CA ASN A 493 16.11 8.57 5.22
C ASN A 493 16.95 9.85 5.08
N THR A 494 16.63 10.70 4.11
CA THR A 494 17.34 11.96 3.83
C THR A 494 17.38 12.89 5.04
N GLY A 495 16.28 13.04 5.78
CA GLY A 495 16.26 13.81 7.02
C GLY A 495 17.16 13.22 8.12
N THR A 496 17.38 11.90 8.11
CA THR A 496 18.26 11.23 9.08
C THR A 496 19.72 11.51 8.79
N VAL A 497 20.17 11.45 7.53
CA VAL A 497 21.55 11.84 7.17
C VAL A 497 21.82 13.33 7.36
N PHE A 498 20.84 14.19 7.07
CA PHE A 498 20.93 15.61 7.43
C PHE A 498 21.11 15.81 8.95
N SER A 499 20.39 15.03 9.78
CA SER A 499 20.53 15.12 11.23
C SER A 499 21.88 14.59 11.74
N ILE A 500 22.48 13.61 11.06
CA ILE A 500 23.86 13.17 11.32
C ILE A 500 24.85 14.31 11.06
N PHE A 501 24.70 15.02 9.93
CA PHE A 501 25.50 16.22 9.64
C PHE A 501 25.34 17.28 10.74
N GLN A 502 24.11 17.60 11.15
CA GLN A 502 23.86 18.58 12.21
C GLN A 502 24.50 18.14 13.55
N ALA A 503 24.39 16.86 13.90
CA ALA A 503 24.95 16.30 15.12
C ALA A 503 26.47 16.38 15.19
N ILE A 504 27.15 16.08 14.08
CA ILE A 504 28.61 15.96 14.03
C ILE A 504 29.24 17.29 13.68
N VAL A 505 28.86 17.90 12.56
CA VAL A 505 29.51 19.11 12.05
C VAL A 505 29.06 20.35 12.82
N LYS A 506 27.78 20.44 13.19
CA LYS A 506 27.24 21.60 13.93
C LYS A 506 27.14 21.36 15.44
N GLY A 507 27.27 20.11 15.90
CA GLY A 507 27.14 19.77 17.32
C GLY A 507 25.70 19.78 17.83
N ILE A 508 24.70 19.91 16.95
CA ILE A 508 23.30 20.12 17.32
C ILE A 508 22.61 18.76 17.48
N PRO A 509 22.11 18.39 18.69
CA PRO A 509 21.34 17.17 18.86
C PRO A 509 20.01 17.21 18.10
N LEU A 510 19.30 16.07 18.01
CA LEU A 510 17.98 16.04 17.35
C LEU A 510 16.90 16.71 18.21
N ILE A 511 16.87 18.04 18.13
CA ILE A 511 15.94 18.93 18.85
C ILE A 511 14.97 19.67 17.95
N LYS A 512 15.11 19.53 16.63
CA LYS A 512 14.25 20.17 15.63
C LYS A 512 13.86 19.20 14.53
N ARG A 513 12.70 19.44 13.92
CA ARG A 513 12.14 18.67 12.81
C ARG A 513 11.64 19.60 11.73
N VAL A 514 11.86 19.24 10.48
CA VAL A 514 11.11 19.81 9.36
C VAL A 514 9.84 18.99 9.23
N ILE A 515 8.68 19.65 9.29
CA ILE A 515 7.37 19.04 9.16
C ILE A 515 6.56 19.72 8.06
N THR A 516 5.64 19.00 7.44
CA THR A 516 4.64 19.59 6.54
C THR A 516 3.30 19.74 7.24
N VAL A 517 2.70 20.93 7.19
CA VAL A 517 1.31 21.16 7.59
C VAL A 517 0.50 21.41 6.31
N SER A 518 -0.51 20.58 6.05
CA SER A 518 -1.24 20.60 4.76
C SER A 518 -2.66 20.04 4.90
N GLY A 519 -3.41 20.02 3.79
CA GLY A 519 -4.83 19.68 3.77
C GLY A 519 -5.69 20.93 3.95
N LEU A 520 -6.63 20.91 4.88
CA LEU A 520 -7.63 21.97 5.08
C LEU A 520 -7.21 23.08 6.06
N PHE A 521 -5.92 23.21 6.34
CA PHE A 521 -5.37 24.37 7.06
C PHE A 521 -5.42 25.62 6.18
N GLU A 522 -5.66 26.78 6.79
CA GLU A 522 -5.69 28.06 6.06
C GLU A 522 -4.30 28.51 5.61
N LYS A 523 -3.28 28.23 6.41
CA LYS A 523 -1.87 28.52 6.12
C LYS A 523 -1.06 27.21 6.07
N PRO A 524 -1.17 26.42 4.99
CA PRO A 524 -0.32 25.25 4.80
C PRO A 524 1.14 25.67 4.54
N GLY A 525 2.09 24.80 4.85
CA GLY A 525 3.51 25.11 4.70
C GLY A 525 4.45 24.00 5.16
N ASN A 526 5.74 24.25 5.01
CA ASN A 526 6.80 23.40 5.55
C ASN A 526 7.53 24.19 6.63
N PHE A 527 7.64 23.61 7.82
CA PHE A 527 8.11 24.34 9.00
C PHE A 527 9.25 23.60 9.69
N GLU A 528 10.34 24.31 10.00
CA GLU A 528 11.32 23.87 10.98
C GLU A 528 10.78 24.19 12.38
N VAL A 529 10.37 23.14 13.10
CA VAL A 529 9.77 23.21 14.44
C VAL A 529 10.69 22.58 15.47
N LEU A 530 10.67 23.09 16.70
CA LEU A 530 11.34 22.44 17.82
C LEU A 530 10.57 21.19 18.26
N VAL A 531 11.29 20.15 18.64
CA VAL A 531 10.71 19.02 19.35
C VAL A 531 10.06 19.54 20.63
N GLY A 532 8.88 19.05 20.97
CA GLY A 532 8.09 19.53 22.10
C GLY A 532 7.29 20.81 21.86
N THR A 533 7.32 21.39 20.65
CA THR A 533 6.37 22.47 20.29
C THR A 533 4.93 21.98 20.45
N PRO A 534 4.06 22.71 21.17
CA PRO A 534 2.67 22.29 21.36
C PRO A 534 1.93 22.14 20.03
N LEU A 535 1.07 21.12 19.93
CA LEU A 535 0.23 20.94 18.74
C LEU A 535 -0.77 22.09 18.59
N LYS A 536 -1.28 22.64 19.70
CA LYS A 536 -2.19 23.81 19.68
C LYS A 536 -1.55 25.02 19.00
N ASP A 537 -0.31 25.35 19.34
CA ASP A 537 0.41 26.47 18.72
C ASP A 537 0.52 26.31 17.19
N ILE A 538 0.71 25.08 16.71
CA ILE A 538 0.75 24.77 15.27
C ILE A 538 -0.65 24.92 14.65
N ILE A 539 -1.69 24.43 15.31
CA ILE A 539 -3.08 24.57 14.87
C ILE A 539 -3.45 26.05 14.75
N ASP A 540 -3.15 26.84 15.78
CA ASP A 540 -3.48 28.26 15.84
C ASP A 540 -2.71 29.05 14.78
N TYR A 541 -1.40 28.82 14.63
CA TYR A 541 -0.58 29.51 13.63
C TYR A 541 -1.01 29.18 12.19
N CYS A 542 -1.42 27.95 11.93
CA CYS A 542 -1.78 27.49 10.58
C CYS A 542 -3.26 27.69 10.24
N GLY A 543 -4.08 28.27 11.14
CA GLY A 543 -5.52 28.44 10.95
C GLY A 543 -6.25 27.10 10.84
N GLY A 544 -6.06 26.24 11.84
CA GLY A 544 -6.56 24.86 11.87
C GLY A 544 -7.85 24.64 12.65
N GLU A 545 -8.64 25.67 12.96
CA GLU A 545 -9.79 25.59 13.90
C GLU A 545 -10.80 24.48 13.57
N LYS A 546 -10.93 24.11 12.28
CA LYS A 546 -11.76 22.98 11.84
C LYS A 546 -11.41 21.65 12.52
N VAL A 547 -10.21 21.49 13.08
CA VAL A 547 -9.83 20.29 13.87
C VAL A 547 -10.75 20.05 15.06
N PHE A 548 -11.38 21.10 15.60
CA PHE A 548 -12.27 20.99 16.76
C PHE A 548 -13.66 20.44 16.39
N ASP A 549 -14.05 20.53 15.13
CA ASP A 549 -15.21 19.80 14.59
C ASP A 549 -14.79 18.36 14.23
N LYS A 550 -14.73 17.52 15.27
CA LYS A 550 -14.37 16.10 15.20
C LYS A 550 -15.39 15.25 14.44
N GLU A 551 -16.59 15.77 14.15
CA GLU A 551 -17.62 15.05 13.39
C GLU A 551 -17.31 15.10 11.89
N ASN A 552 -16.88 16.26 11.39
CA ASN A 552 -16.64 16.45 9.96
C ASN A 552 -15.16 16.37 9.57
N TYR A 553 -14.24 16.58 10.49
CA TYR A 553 -12.81 16.65 10.20
C TYR A 553 -11.99 15.67 11.03
N GLN A 554 -10.82 15.32 10.52
CA GLN A 554 -9.81 14.52 11.21
C GLN A 554 -8.42 15.12 11.02
N LEU A 555 -7.67 15.23 12.10
CA LEU A 555 -6.27 15.58 12.09
C LEU A 555 -5.41 14.32 12.16
N ARG A 556 -4.38 14.22 11.32
CA ARG A 556 -3.40 13.13 11.35
C ARG A 556 -2.00 13.65 11.58
N MET A 557 -1.26 13.01 12.48
CA MET A 557 0.19 13.16 12.57
C MET A 557 0.84 12.18 11.59
N GLY A 558 1.50 12.70 10.57
CA GLY A 558 2.01 11.97 9.41
C GLY A 558 1.04 11.97 8.23
N GLY A 559 1.31 11.11 7.23
CA GLY A 559 0.51 11.07 6.00
C GLY A 559 -0.83 10.34 6.15
N PRO A 560 -1.72 10.40 5.15
CA PRO A 560 -3.03 9.77 5.23
C PRO A 560 -2.99 8.22 5.24
N MET A 561 -1.89 7.59 4.79
CA MET A 561 -1.81 6.14 4.72
C MET A 561 -1.45 5.53 6.07
N MET A 562 -0.32 5.94 6.67
CA MET A 562 0.17 5.40 7.94
C MET A 562 0.04 6.36 9.14
N GLY A 563 -0.34 7.61 8.91
CA GLY A 563 -0.41 8.63 9.95
C GLY A 563 -1.44 8.31 11.03
N ILE A 564 -1.14 8.80 12.23
CA ILE A 564 -1.89 8.53 13.46
C ILE A 564 -2.95 9.61 13.64
N ILE A 565 -4.22 9.20 13.74
CA ILE A 565 -5.33 10.12 14.02
C ILE A 565 -5.11 10.75 15.40
N GLN A 566 -5.15 12.08 15.44
CA GLN A 566 -5.02 12.85 16.68
C GLN A 566 -6.41 13.15 17.23
N ASN A 567 -6.74 12.56 18.38
CA ASN A 567 -7.99 12.83 19.10
C ASN A 567 -7.81 13.85 20.23
N GLU A 568 -6.59 13.99 20.74
CA GLU A 568 -6.20 14.96 21.75
C GLU A 568 -5.25 15.99 21.15
N PHE A 569 -5.47 17.26 21.48
CA PHE A 569 -4.65 18.37 20.99
C PHE A 569 -3.69 18.92 22.06
N ASP A 570 -3.86 18.53 23.33
CA ASP A 570 -2.91 18.82 24.41
C ASP A 570 -1.72 17.85 24.36
N THR A 571 -0.96 17.97 23.27
CA THR A 571 0.22 17.15 22.97
C THR A 571 1.26 18.00 22.25
N ALA A 572 2.35 17.40 21.78
CA ALA A 572 3.45 18.12 21.18
C ALA A 572 4.14 17.38 20.03
N VAL A 573 4.93 18.12 19.27
CA VAL A 573 5.83 17.57 18.25
C VAL A 573 6.84 16.63 18.89
N ILE A 574 7.06 15.47 18.29
CA ILE A 574 8.12 14.53 18.69
C ILE A 574 9.09 14.28 17.53
N LYS A 575 10.22 13.62 17.79
CA LYS A 575 11.22 13.26 16.76
C LYS A 575 10.60 12.55 15.55
N GLY A 576 9.56 11.74 15.74
CA GLY A 576 8.86 11.02 14.69
C GLY A 576 7.79 11.81 13.92
N THR A 577 7.52 13.06 14.29
CA THR A 577 6.54 13.89 13.57
C THR A 577 7.11 14.22 12.19
N THR A 578 6.37 13.87 11.13
CA THR A 578 6.69 14.21 9.73
C THR A 578 5.77 15.30 9.17
N GLY A 579 4.59 15.46 9.75
CA GLY A 579 3.63 16.48 9.35
C GLY A 579 2.30 16.39 10.08
N TYR A 580 1.45 17.39 9.87
CA TYR A 580 0.06 17.40 10.31
C TYR A 580 -0.87 17.64 9.13
N ILE A 581 -1.76 16.69 8.87
CA ILE A 581 -2.68 16.74 7.73
C ILE A 581 -4.11 16.81 8.25
N LEU A 582 -4.81 17.89 7.90
CA LEU A 582 -6.22 18.09 8.22
C LEU A 582 -7.09 17.71 7.03
N LEU A 583 -7.99 16.74 7.21
CA LEU A 583 -8.83 16.20 6.15
C LEU A 583 -10.29 16.20 6.59
N SER A 584 -11.20 16.34 5.61
CA SER A 584 -12.59 15.94 5.84
C SER A 584 -12.67 14.44 6.11
N LYS A 585 -13.54 14.04 7.02
CA LYS A 585 -13.89 12.63 7.19
C LYS A 585 -14.65 12.14 5.97
N ASN A 586 -14.39 10.89 5.61
CA ASN A 586 -15.20 10.21 4.61
C ASN A 586 -16.58 9.90 5.20
N PRO A 587 -17.65 9.91 4.41
CA PRO A 587 -19.00 9.53 4.88
C PRO A 587 -19.10 8.06 5.28
N VAL A 588 -18.09 7.25 4.94
CA VAL A 588 -18.00 5.83 5.31
C VAL A 588 -16.75 5.62 6.14
N GLU A 589 -16.95 5.21 7.39
CA GLU A 589 -15.87 4.95 8.34
C GLU A 589 -15.22 3.58 8.09
N ILE A 590 -13.92 3.51 8.44
CA ILE A 590 -13.19 2.25 8.45
C ILE A 590 -13.50 1.54 9.78
N SER A 591 -14.09 0.35 9.73
CA SER A 591 -14.49 -0.42 10.91
C SER A 591 -14.09 -1.88 10.83
N GLU A 592 -13.64 -2.44 11.95
CA GLU A 592 -13.41 -3.89 12.08
C GLU A 592 -14.71 -4.70 12.05
N GLU A 593 -15.88 -4.09 12.25
CA GLU A 593 -17.18 -4.78 12.28
C GLU A 593 -17.69 -5.11 10.87
N ASN A 594 -17.34 -4.29 9.87
CA ASN A 594 -17.78 -4.44 8.48
C ASN A 594 -17.51 -5.82 7.89
N ILE A 595 -18.46 -6.37 7.15
CA ILE A 595 -18.36 -7.72 6.58
C ILE A 595 -17.37 -7.72 5.39
N CYS A 596 -16.39 -8.63 5.45
CA CYS A 596 -15.45 -8.83 4.35
C CYS A 596 -16.13 -9.55 3.19
N ILE A 597 -16.23 -8.89 2.04
CA ILE A 597 -16.76 -9.47 0.79
C ILE A 597 -15.70 -10.29 0.02
N LYS A 598 -14.54 -10.58 0.65
CA LYS A 598 -13.33 -11.26 0.12
C LYS A 598 -13.06 -11.05 -1.39
N CYS A 599 -13.13 -9.80 -1.83
CA CYS A 599 -12.92 -9.40 -3.24
C CYS A 599 -11.47 -9.58 -3.76
N GLY A 600 -10.53 -10.00 -2.92
CA GLY A 600 -9.13 -10.23 -3.31
C GLY A 600 -8.25 -8.97 -3.45
N ARG A 601 -8.83 -7.76 -3.56
CA ARG A 601 -8.08 -6.51 -3.80
C ARG A 601 -6.93 -6.26 -2.83
N CYS A 602 -7.12 -6.59 -1.55
CA CYS A 602 -6.08 -6.43 -0.53
C CYS A 602 -4.84 -7.31 -0.76
N VAL A 603 -4.99 -8.45 -1.45
CA VAL A 603 -3.90 -9.35 -1.86
C VAL A 603 -3.17 -8.74 -3.05
N ASP A 604 -3.93 -8.26 -4.05
CA ASP A 604 -3.38 -7.67 -5.28
C ASP A 604 -2.47 -6.46 -5.02
N VAL A 605 -2.75 -5.70 -3.96
CA VAL A 605 -1.98 -4.51 -3.58
C VAL A 605 -0.94 -4.77 -2.50
N CYS A 606 -0.82 -5.99 -1.97
CA CYS A 606 0.11 -6.26 -0.88
C CYS A 606 1.57 -6.30 -1.40
N PRO A 607 2.44 -5.35 -1.04
CA PRO A 607 3.80 -5.32 -1.57
C PRO A 607 4.70 -6.41 -0.99
N MET A 608 4.28 -7.00 0.13
CA MET A 608 4.94 -8.15 0.76
C MET A 608 4.40 -9.49 0.24
N GLU A 609 3.53 -9.48 -0.76
CA GLU A 609 2.94 -10.69 -1.36
C GLU A 609 2.19 -11.57 -0.34
N LEU A 610 1.58 -10.94 0.67
CA LEU A 610 0.81 -11.59 1.72
C LEU A 610 -0.67 -11.70 1.35
N TYR A 611 -1.46 -12.37 2.21
CA TYR A 611 -2.89 -12.59 2.03
C TYR A 611 -3.75 -11.89 3.08
N PRO A 612 -3.93 -10.54 3.03
CA PRO A 612 -4.62 -9.82 4.10
C PRO A 612 -6.06 -10.27 4.37
N LEU A 613 -6.75 -10.83 3.37
CA LEU A 613 -8.10 -11.39 3.57
C LEU A 613 -8.16 -12.48 4.65
N TYR A 614 -7.08 -13.25 4.82
CA TYR A 614 -7.01 -14.28 5.85
C TYR A 614 -6.77 -13.67 7.23
N TYR A 615 -5.99 -12.59 7.32
CA TYR A 615 -5.85 -11.86 8.59
C TYR A 615 -7.16 -11.21 9.02
N VAL A 616 -8.01 -10.77 8.07
CA VAL A 616 -9.37 -10.33 8.40
C VAL A 616 -10.20 -11.49 8.95
N TYR A 617 -10.23 -12.62 8.24
CA TYR A 617 -11.03 -13.78 8.65
C TYR A 617 -10.60 -14.34 10.00
N TYR A 618 -9.33 -14.70 10.15
CA TYR A 618 -8.81 -15.28 11.38
C TYR A 618 -8.70 -14.25 12.50
N GLY A 619 -8.33 -13.00 12.19
CA GLY A 619 -8.21 -11.94 13.18
C GLY A 619 -9.55 -11.58 13.84
N LYS A 620 -10.64 -11.51 13.06
CA LYS A 620 -11.99 -11.31 13.62
C LYS A 620 -12.46 -12.45 14.53
N ASN A 621 -12.06 -13.69 14.19
CA ASN A 621 -12.36 -14.88 14.98
C ASN A 621 -11.31 -15.16 16.08
N GLN A 622 -10.32 -14.26 16.24
CA GLN A 622 -9.23 -14.39 17.22
C GLN A 622 -8.41 -15.70 17.08
N ILE A 623 -8.31 -16.24 15.86
CA ILE A 623 -7.56 -17.47 15.56
C ILE A 623 -6.12 -17.09 15.17
N TRP A 624 -5.33 -16.66 16.15
CA TRP A 624 -4.01 -16.04 15.91
C TRP A 624 -2.96 -16.99 15.31
N ASP A 625 -3.00 -18.28 15.66
CA ASP A 625 -2.07 -19.29 15.14
C ASP A 625 -2.16 -19.40 13.61
N ARG A 626 -3.38 -19.33 13.05
CA ARG A 626 -3.57 -19.31 11.59
C ARG A 626 -2.96 -18.05 10.98
N CYS A 627 -3.04 -16.89 11.63
CA CYS A 627 -2.36 -15.69 11.14
C CYS A 627 -0.83 -15.88 11.08
N ALA A 628 -0.23 -16.60 12.03
CA ALA A 628 1.20 -16.97 11.96
C ALA A 628 1.49 -17.89 10.77
N GLU A 629 0.68 -18.93 10.51
CA GLU A 629 0.82 -19.80 9.33
C GLU A 629 0.81 -18.99 8.02
N TYR A 630 0.00 -17.93 7.97
CA TYR A 630 -0.04 -16.98 6.85
C TYR A 630 0.97 -15.85 6.96
N LYS A 631 2.04 -15.98 7.75
CA LYS A 631 3.20 -15.08 7.77
C LYS A 631 2.90 -13.63 8.18
N VAL A 632 1.95 -13.42 9.10
CA VAL A 632 1.52 -12.06 9.50
C VAL A 632 2.64 -11.16 10.03
N LYS A 633 3.69 -11.72 10.66
CA LYS A 633 4.83 -10.93 11.18
C LYS A 633 5.65 -10.26 10.07
N SER A 634 5.59 -10.80 8.86
CA SER A 634 6.27 -10.27 7.68
C SER A 634 5.59 -9.03 7.09
N CYS A 635 4.38 -8.69 7.54
CA CYS A 635 3.69 -7.48 7.10
C CYS A 635 4.45 -6.22 7.55
N ILE A 636 4.54 -5.21 6.68
CA ILE A 636 5.17 -3.92 6.98
C ILE A 636 4.18 -2.82 7.41
N GLU A 637 2.90 -3.17 7.60
CA GLU A 637 1.85 -2.24 8.09
C GLU A 637 1.61 -0.99 7.20
N CYS A 638 1.97 -1.07 5.92
CA CYS A 638 1.83 0.04 4.96
C CYS A 638 0.39 0.50 4.66
N GLY A 639 -0.66 -0.19 5.11
CA GLY A 639 -2.03 0.30 4.87
C GLY A 639 -2.55 0.24 3.42
N CYS A 640 -1.78 -0.29 2.45
CA CYS A 640 -2.29 -0.50 1.07
C CYS A 640 -3.61 -1.30 1.06
N CYS A 641 -3.71 -2.30 1.93
CA CYS A 641 -4.88 -3.16 2.06
C CYS A 641 -6.09 -2.43 2.65
N ASP A 642 -5.91 -1.54 3.61
CA ASP A 642 -6.97 -0.69 4.19
C ASP A 642 -7.49 0.28 3.13
N TYR A 643 -6.57 0.96 2.44
CA TYR A 643 -6.89 1.95 1.42
C TYR A 643 -7.78 1.38 0.30
N ILE A 644 -7.41 0.21 -0.24
CA ILE A 644 -8.14 -0.42 -1.35
C ILE A 644 -9.41 -1.17 -0.92
N CYS A 645 -9.64 -1.37 0.38
CA CYS A 645 -10.73 -2.21 0.88
C CYS A 645 -12.09 -1.60 0.57
N SER A 646 -12.87 -2.26 -0.29
CA SER A 646 -14.24 -1.83 -0.62
C SER A 646 -15.19 -1.89 0.59
N SER A 647 -14.97 -2.84 1.50
CA SER A 647 -15.74 -2.98 2.74
C SER A 647 -15.28 -2.03 3.85
N LYS A 648 -14.26 -1.19 3.62
CA LYS A 648 -13.67 -0.29 4.62
C LYS A 648 -13.42 -1.00 5.95
N ILE A 649 -12.73 -2.14 5.89
CA ILE A 649 -12.31 -2.89 7.08
C ILE A 649 -10.97 -2.35 7.56
N SER A 650 -10.78 -2.19 8.87
CA SER A 650 -9.47 -1.86 9.45
C SER A 650 -8.57 -3.10 9.48
N ILE A 651 -8.05 -3.51 8.32
CA ILE A 651 -7.21 -4.70 8.16
C ILE A 651 -5.88 -4.51 8.90
N VAL A 652 -5.27 -3.32 8.85
CA VAL A 652 -4.00 -3.06 9.57
C VAL A 652 -4.18 -3.17 11.08
N SER A 653 -5.31 -2.75 11.64
CA SER A 653 -5.59 -2.92 13.07
C SER A 653 -5.64 -4.40 13.46
N LEU A 654 -6.32 -5.24 12.66
CA LEU A 654 -6.35 -6.69 12.84
C LEU A 654 -4.95 -7.31 12.69
N ILE A 655 -4.13 -6.84 11.74
CA ILE A 655 -2.74 -7.28 11.57
C ILE A 655 -1.90 -6.92 12.81
N LYS A 656 -2.03 -5.70 13.35
CA LYS A 656 -1.33 -5.27 14.56
C LYS A 656 -1.69 -6.15 15.77
N LYS A 657 -2.99 -6.47 15.94
CA LYS A 657 -3.46 -7.42 16.96
C LYS A 657 -2.88 -8.81 16.73
N ALA A 658 -2.91 -9.31 15.49
CA ALA A 658 -2.38 -10.61 15.15
C ALA A 658 -0.87 -10.70 15.38
N LYS A 659 -0.07 -9.70 15.03
CA LYS A 659 1.38 -9.69 15.30
C LYS A 659 1.72 -9.79 16.79
N LYS A 660 0.91 -9.17 17.66
CA LYS A 660 1.08 -9.22 19.11
C LYS A 660 0.74 -10.60 19.70
N ASN A 661 -0.25 -11.28 19.14
CA ASN A 661 -0.82 -12.52 19.71
C ASN A 661 -0.41 -13.81 18.98
N ALA A 662 0.13 -13.71 17.77
CA ALA A 662 0.47 -14.88 16.97
C ALA A 662 1.83 -15.48 17.38
N TYR A 663 1.80 -16.73 17.84
CA TYR A 663 2.97 -17.52 18.16
C TYR A 663 3.30 -18.41 16.97
N TYR A 664 4.57 -18.40 16.53
CA TYR A 664 5.03 -19.44 15.61
C TYR A 664 5.23 -20.70 16.44
N LYS A 665 4.56 -21.79 16.09
CA LYS A 665 4.96 -23.11 16.60
C LYS A 665 6.37 -23.36 16.05
N THR A 666 7.35 -23.35 16.96
CA THR A 666 8.76 -23.65 16.70
C THR A 666 8.94 -25.06 16.18
#